data_AF-A0A6A1TWD6-F1
#
_entry.id   AF-A0A6A1TWD6-F1
#
_cell.length_a   1.000
_cell.length_b   1.000
_cell.length_c   1.000
_cell.angle_alpha   90.00
_cell.angle_beta   90.00
_cell.angle_gamma   90.00
#
_symmetry.space_group_name_H-M   'P 1'
#
loop_
_entity.id
_entity.type
_entity.pdbx_description
1 polymer ?
#
loop_
_entity_poly.entity_id
_entity_poly.type
_entity_poly.pdbx_seq_one_letter_code
_entity_poly.pdbx_strand_id
1 'polypeptide(L)'
;MNATTSVGVGNRTEPKGGLSPRSTRVMNLARFVTQAMRRDPRGIALVWAEKTWTWEEFETRIDAMAATLQQRFGVSKGDRILVQSQNCNQMFESMFACFRIGAVWVPTNFRQTPEEVAYLAKASGATGMICNVSFPDHARVVRESNPEIGFVLAIGEADFGPSYDGVVEEFRGKKPVEARVERDDPCWFFFTSGTTGRPKAAVLTHGQMAFVINNHLCDLMPGVTSADAALVVAPLSHGAGVHQLTQVAHGVKTILPPTEKFDIDAAWSLIEKWRVSTMFTVPTILKLLVEHPAVEKYDHSSLRYVIYAGAPMYREDQKRALKSLGPVIVQYFGLGEVTGAITVLPPALHSAEDGEAARIGTCGMERTGMQVSIQNDAGEEVGLHETGEICCIGPAVFAGYYDNPEANEKAFRNGWFRTGDLGHMDAEGFLYITGRASDMYISGGSNVYPREIEEKLLTHPAISEVAVLGVPDPLWGEVGIAVCVAKPGSAVTEKDLFAFIDGRMSRYKMPKRFIFWETLPKSAYGKITKKMIREELQARGELDDKPANDMPALRQFKHPGPAAPIRREAVRTALKPVEGMLRPGEVFMAEVARVFAEAGCKGGFLNIEGGACDPFRYVLPAFSPDKDHAAWYSATFAPEAGGKFHSATAMVGERDGTPFLHCHGIWDTGEGALRMGHVLPFDSIVSRPITVKGYGSATATFSSIPDPETNFTLFSAKGESGEGNGILLRVRPNEDVGIAIEDVCREHGIESARIYGIGSINEPVFEDGRRVVCLATEIAIENGVLEMTPDGLRASIDAAVVDTDGVIYHGRLARGDNPVGVTFELVIIENRES
;
A
#
# COMPACT_ATOMS: atom_id res chain seq x y z
N MET A 1 13.66 50.48 -1.90
CA MET A 1 12.48 49.61 -1.67
C MET A 1 12.45 48.62 -2.81
N ASN A 2 12.69 47.34 -2.50
CA ASN A 2 12.21 46.18 -3.23
C ASN A 2 12.55 44.97 -2.37
N ALA A 3 11.57 44.59 -1.56
CA ALA A 3 11.56 43.35 -0.80
C ALA A 3 10.94 42.28 -1.70
N THR A 4 11.74 41.30 -2.10
CA THR A 4 11.25 40.01 -2.59
C THR A 4 11.40 39.02 -1.44
N THR A 5 10.30 38.85 -0.71
CA THR A 5 10.10 37.79 0.29
C THR A 5 10.02 36.44 -0.41
N SER A 6 11.10 35.66 -0.35
CA SER A 6 11.04 34.21 -0.55
C SER A 6 10.37 33.60 0.69
N VAL A 7 9.18 33.04 0.51
CA VAL A 7 8.53 32.22 1.53
C VAL A 7 9.24 30.85 1.56
N GLY A 8 10.36 30.80 2.28
CA GLY A 8 10.96 29.54 2.69
C GLY A 8 10.32 29.12 4.01
N VAL A 9 9.82 27.89 4.08
CA VAL A 9 9.39 27.23 5.32
C VAL A 9 10.61 27.12 6.24
N GLY A 10 10.84 28.15 7.04
CA GLY A 10 11.97 28.25 7.95
C GLY A 10 11.65 27.58 9.27
N ASN A 11 12.13 26.36 9.47
CA ASN A 11 12.42 25.87 10.81
C ASN A 11 13.92 26.08 11.07
N ARG A 12 14.30 27.29 11.51
CA ARG A 12 15.64 27.52 12.05
C ARG A 12 15.75 26.79 13.39
N THR A 13 16.42 25.65 13.38
CA THR A 13 16.83 24.84 14.54
C THR A 13 18.07 25.40 15.26
N GLU A 14 18.48 26.63 14.95
CA GLU A 14 19.68 27.22 15.55
C GLU A 14 19.44 27.59 17.01
N PRO A 15 20.37 27.29 17.94
CA PRO A 15 20.27 27.79 19.30
C PRO A 15 20.26 29.33 19.27
N LYS A 16 19.67 29.93 20.32
CA LYS A 16 19.78 31.39 20.53
C LYS A 16 21.26 31.78 20.48
N GLY A 17 21.67 32.49 19.43
CA GLY A 17 23.07 32.79 19.11
C GLY A 17 23.56 32.30 17.74
N GLY A 18 22.76 31.53 16.98
CA GLY A 18 23.02 31.22 15.57
C GLY A 18 24.16 30.23 15.34
N LEU A 19 24.10 29.05 15.98
CA LEU A 19 25.09 27.99 15.75
C LEU A 19 24.50 26.86 14.90
N SER A 20 24.80 26.88 13.61
CA SER A 20 24.64 25.72 12.72
C SER A 20 25.86 24.78 12.85
N PRO A 21 25.70 23.44 12.66
CA PRO A 21 26.81 22.50 12.65
C PRO A 21 27.91 22.94 11.69
N ARG A 22 29.15 23.04 12.16
CA ARG A 22 30.30 23.47 11.34
C ARG A 22 30.75 22.42 10.34
N SER A 23 30.39 21.16 10.57
CA SER A 23 30.65 20.06 9.65
C SER A 23 29.59 18.98 9.83
N THR A 24 29.13 18.44 8.71
CA THR A 24 28.32 17.21 8.63
C THR A 24 29.16 16.02 8.16
N ARG A 25 30.49 16.18 8.07
CA ARG A 25 31.37 15.18 7.48
C ARG A 25 31.44 13.95 8.35
N VAL A 26 31.26 12.78 7.76
CA VAL A 26 31.32 11.49 8.46
C VAL A 26 32.31 10.54 7.78
N MET A 27 32.54 9.40 8.41
CA MET A 27 33.36 8.34 7.83
C MET A 27 32.62 7.71 6.64
N ASN A 28 33.34 7.50 5.55
CA ASN A 28 32.87 6.64 4.47
C ASN A 28 32.78 5.19 4.97
N LEU A 29 31.63 4.54 4.82
CA LEU A 29 31.39 3.20 5.38
C LEU A 29 32.33 2.14 4.79
N ALA A 30 32.89 2.35 3.60
CA ALA A 30 33.92 1.47 3.03
C ALA A 30 35.17 1.38 3.92
N ARG A 31 35.41 2.36 4.79
CA ARG A 31 36.52 2.34 5.76
C ARG A 31 36.45 1.21 6.76
N PHE A 32 35.28 0.60 6.99
CA PHE A 32 35.20 -0.57 7.85
C PHE A 32 36.05 -1.74 7.32
N VAL A 33 36.09 -1.96 6.00
CA VAL A 33 36.97 -2.96 5.38
C VAL A 33 38.44 -2.59 5.59
N THR A 34 38.80 -1.33 5.36
CA THR A 34 40.17 -0.83 5.62
C THR A 34 40.58 -1.01 7.08
N GLN A 35 39.67 -0.78 8.02
CA GLN A 35 39.95 -0.95 9.44
C GLN A 35 40.13 -2.43 9.81
N ALA A 36 39.27 -3.32 9.30
CA ALA A 36 39.40 -4.76 9.50
C ALA A 36 40.74 -5.28 8.94
N MET A 37 41.07 -4.93 7.70
CA MET A 37 42.36 -5.25 7.06
C MET A 37 43.55 -4.75 7.86
N ARG A 38 43.52 -3.50 8.36
CA ARG A 38 44.64 -2.97 9.15
C ARG A 38 44.82 -3.67 10.49
N ARG A 39 43.75 -4.18 11.08
CA ARG A 39 43.78 -4.88 12.38
C ARG A 39 44.25 -6.31 12.22
N ASP A 40 43.77 -7.01 11.20
CA ASP A 40 44.11 -8.40 10.91
C ASP A 40 44.14 -8.68 9.40
N PRO A 41 45.23 -8.34 8.69
CA PRO A 41 45.28 -8.42 7.23
C PRO A 41 45.15 -9.86 6.71
N ARG A 42 45.67 -10.83 7.48
CA ARG A 42 45.62 -12.27 7.15
C ARG A 42 44.38 -12.97 7.72
N GLY A 43 43.58 -12.28 8.52
CA GLY A 43 42.29 -12.76 8.98
C GLY A 43 41.35 -13.02 7.82
N ILE A 44 40.51 -14.03 7.93
CA ILE A 44 39.53 -14.38 6.90
C ILE A 44 38.42 -13.33 6.92
N ALA A 45 38.17 -12.69 5.77
CA ALA A 45 37.05 -11.78 5.56
C ALA A 45 35.81 -12.53 5.10
N LEU A 46 35.96 -13.41 4.11
CA LEU A 46 34.84 -14.10 3.47
C LEU A 46 35.21 -15.54 3.11
N VAL A 47 34.26 -16.45 3.32
CA VAL A 47 34.28 -17.83 2.86
C VAL A 47 33.10 -18.05 1.94
N TRP A 48 33.35 -18.62 0.76
CA TRP A 48 32.28 -19.02 -0.17
C TRP A 48 32.69 -20.28 -0.94
N ALA A 49 31.90 -21.34 -0.77
CA ALA A 49 32.28 -22.70 -1.17
C ALA A 49 33.67 -23.08 -0.58
N GLU A 50 34.59 -23.53 -1.41
CA GLU A 50 35.96 -23.88 -1.01
C GLU A 50 36.93 -22.68 -1.00
N LYS A 51 36.46 -21.48 -1.39
CA LYS A 51 37.30 -20.28 -1.47
C LYS A 51 37.24 -19.48 -0.18
N THR A 52 38.39 -18.93 0.18
CA THR A 52 38.54 -18.01 1.30
C THR A 52 39.29 -16.77 0.84
N TRP A 53 38.84 -15.60 1.27
CA TRP A 53 39.53 -14.33 1.08
C TRP A 53 39.93 -13.77 2.43
N THR A 54 41.18 -13.36 2.54
CA THR A 54 41.67 -12.56 3.67
C THR A 54 41.19 -11.12 3.60
N TRP A 55 41.25 -10.37 4.69
CA TRP A 55 40.92 -8.95 4.69
C TRP A 55 41.81 -8.12 3.75
N GLU A 56 43.09 -8.49 3.59
CA GLU A 56 43.99 -7.85 2.62
C GLU A 56 43.57 -8.10 1.16
N GLU A 57 43.24 -9.35 0.82
CA GLU A 57 42.76 -9.70 -0.53
C GLU A 57 41.42 -9.04 -0.83
N PHE A 58 40.52 -9.01 0.16
CA PHE A 58 39.20 -8.41 0.03
C PHE A 58 39.29 -6.88 -0.17
N GLU A 59 40.10 -6.17 0.62
CA GLU A 59 40.37 -4.73 0.42
C GLU A 59 40.98 -4.48 -0.96
N THR A 60 41.96 -5.29 -1.39
CA THR A 60 42.62 -5.14 -2.70
C THR A 60 41.63 -5.27 -3.85
N ARG A 61 40.69 -6.22 -3.76
CA ARG A 61 39.65 -6.43 -4.77
C ARG A 61 38.62 -5.29 -4.78
N ILE A 62 38.22 -4.80 -3.62
CA ILE A 62 37.34 -3.63 -3.50
C ILE A 62 38.00 -2.36 -4.07
N ASP A 63 39.28 -2.12 -3.76
CA ASP A 63 40.03 -0.98 -4.29
C ASP A 63 40.13 -1.06 -5.82
N ALA A 64 40.44 -2.25 -6.37
CA ALA A 64 40.48 -2.47 -7.81
C ALA A 64 39.12 -2.20 -8.46
N MET A 65 38.02 -2.75 -7.90
CA MET A 65 36.68 -2.52 -8.44
C MET A 65 36.25 -1.05 -8.35
N ALA A 66 36.51 -0.38 -7.22
CA ALA A 66 36.23 1.04 -7.05
C ALA A 66 37.03 1.90 -8.04
N ALA A 67 38.30 1.55 -8.29
CA ALA A 67 39.13 2.20 -9.30
C ALA A 67 38.58 1.96 -10.71
N THR A 68 38.10 0.75 -11.03
CA THR A 68 37.43 0.45 -12.29
C THR A 68 36.20 1.34 -12.51
N LEU A 69 35.28 1.39 -11.53
CA LEU A 69 34.07 2.23 -11.60
C LEU A 69 34.43 3.69 -11.87
N GLN A 70 35.39 4.24 -11.12
CA GLN A 70 35.79 5.64 -11.22
C GLN A 70 36.59 5.97 -12.48
N GLN A 71 37.62 5.17 -12.80
CA GLN A 71 38.62 5.51 -13.82
C GLN A 71 38.22 5.04 -15.22
N ARG A 72 37.54 3.89 -15.33
CA ARG A 72 37.11 3.33 -16.62
C ARG A 72 35.72 3.79 -17.01
N PHE A 73 34.79 3.77 -16.07
CA PHE A 73 33.38 4.08 -16.34
C PHE A 73 32.96 5.49 -15.91
N GLY A 74 33.86 6.27 -15.30
CA GLY A 74 33.60 7.65 -14.92
C GLY A 74 32.58 7.81 -13.79
N VAL A 75 32.30 6.75 -13.02
CA VAL A 75 31.36 6.78 -11.90
C VAL A 75 31.85 7.76 -10.84
N SER A 76 30.95 8.64 -10.43
CA SER A 76 31.20 9.73 -9.49
C SER A 76 30.29 9.63 -8.26
N LYS A 77 30.55 10.48 -7.27
CA LYS A 77 29.76 10.53 -6.04
C LYS A 77 28.30 10.85 -6.37
N GLY A 78 27.37 10.04 -5.86
CA GLY A 78 25.92 10.18 -6.07
C GLY A 78 25.37 9.40 -7.29
N ASP A 79 26.23 8.82 -8.13
CA ASP A 79 25.78 7.91 -9.19
C ASP A 79 25.24 6.62 -8.59
N ARG A 80 24.20 6.05 -9.21
CA ARG A 80 23.51 4.83 -8.73
C ARG A 80 23.96 3.63 -9.57
N ILE A 81 24.44 2.58 -8.91
CA ILE A 81 24.84 1.34 -9.55
C ILE A 81 23.84 0.23 -9.20
N LEU A 82 23.09 -0.22 -10.20
CA LEU A 82 22.14 -1.32 -10.07
C LEU A 82 22.89 -2.65 -9.95
N VAL A 83 22.50 -3.52 -9.02
CA VAL A 83 23.12 -4.82 -8.83
C VAL A 83 22.09 -5.95 -8.81
N GLN A 84 22.04 -6.73 -9.90
CA GLN A 84 21.21 -7.93 -10.03
C GLN A 84 22.09 -9.18 -9.85
N SER A 85 22.06 -9.76 -8.66
CA SER A 85 22.83 -10.95 -8.34
C SER A 85 22.23 -11.70 -7.16
N GLN A 86 22.49 -13.00 -7.12
CA GLN A 86 22.40 -13.77 -5.88
C GLN A 86 23.60 -13.47 -4.97
N ASN A 87 23.52 -13.96 -3.73
CA ASN A 87 24.62 -13.89 -2.78
C ASN A 87 25.88 -14.52 -3.37
N CYS A 88 26.91 -13.71 -3.53
CA CYS A 88 28.24 -14.11 -3.95
C CYS A 88 29.25 -13.07 -3.46
N ASN A 89 30.53 -13.38 -3.59
CA ASN A 89 31.60 -12.48 -3.20
C ASN A 89 31.52 -11.12 -3.92
N GLN A 90 31.31 -11.12 -5.23
CA GLN A 90 31.31 -9.91 -6.06
C GLN A 90 30.14 -8.97 -5.75
N MET A 91 28.96 -9.52 -5.41
CA MET A 91 27.84 -8.72 -4.90
C MET A 91 28.23 -8.01 -3.61
N PHE A 92 28.91 -8.71 -2.70
CA PHE A 92 29.38 -8.15 -1.44
C PHE A 92 30.47 -7.08 -1.63
N GLU A 93 31.43 -7.33 -2.52
CA GLU A 93 32.47 -6.36 -2.91
C GLU A 93 31.87 -5.10 -3.54
N SER A 94 30.84 -5.26 -4.40
CA SER A 94 30.22 -4.14 -5.11
C SER A 94 29.64 -3.07 -4.18
N MET A 95 29.10 -3.47 -3.02
CA MET A 95 28.59 -2.55 -2.00
C MET A 95 29.70 -1.62 -1.50
N PHE A 96 30.82 -2.19 -1.06
CA PHE A 96 31.95 -1.40 -0.55
C PHE A 96 32.68 -0.64 -1.64
N ALA A 97 32.74 -1.16 -2.86
CA ALA A 97 33.31 -0.46 -4.01
C ALA A 97 32.50 0.81 -4.35
N CYS A 98 31.16 0.71 -4.35
CA CYS A 98 30.29 1.87 -4.53
C CYS A 98 30.49 2.89 -3.40
N PHE A 99 30.45 2.43 -2.14
CA PHE A 99 30.62 3.31 -0.98
C PHE A 99 31.96 4.04 -1.05
N ARG A 100 33.06 3.37 -1.41
CA ARG A 100 34.42 3.93 -1.48
C ARG A 100 34.50 5.19 -2.32
N ILE A 101 33.79 5.22 -3.44
CA ILE A 101 33.75 6.36 -4.39
C ILE A 101 32.54 7.28 -4.17
N GLY A 102 31.74 7.02 -3.13
CA GLY A 102 30.54 7.79 -2.80
C GLY A 102 29.37 7.55 -3.74
N ALA A 103 29.42 6.47 -4.52
CA ALA A 103 28.29 6.03 -5.33
C ALA A 103 27.26 5.29 -4.47
N VAL A 104 26.02 5.27 -4.95
CA VAL A 104 24.88 4.65 -4.30
C VAL A 104 24.73 3.22 -4.81
N TRP A 105 24.78 2.26 -3.91
CA TRP A 105 24.54 0.86 -4.19
C TRP A 105 23.03 0.59 -4.29
N VAL A 106 22.57 0.00 -5.40
CA VAL A 106 21.14 -0.27 -5.66
C VAL A 106 20.95 -1.76 -5.94
N PRO A 107 21.00 -2.62 -4.90
CA PRO A 107 20.80 -4.04 -5.09
C PRO A 107 19.33 -4.36 -5.34
N THR A 108 19.10 -5.33 -6.20
CA THR A 108 17.77 -5.86 -6.48
C THR A 108 17.60 -7.24 -5.84
N ASN A 109 16.37 -7.72 -5.77
CA ASN A 109 16.15 -9.12 -5.42
C ASN A 109 16.29 -9.97 -6.68
N PHE A 110 17.18 -10.96 -6.61
CA PHE A 110 17.49 -11.82 -7.75
C PHE A 110 16.28 -12.59 -8.30
N ARG A 111 15.20 -12.74 -7.51
CA ARG A 111 13.95 -13.39 -7.91
C ARG A 111 12.96 -12.48 -8.66
N GLN A 112 13.25 -11.18 -8.75
CA GLN A 112 12.43 -10.23 -9.51
C GLN A 112 12.52 -10.53 -11.01
N THR A 113 11.48 -10.19 -11.76
CA THR A 113 11.49 -10.36 -13.22
C THR A 113 12.41 -9.33 -13.90
N PRO A 114 12.84 -9.57 -15.15
CA PRO A 114 13.61 -8.58 -15.92
C PRO A 114 12.95 -7.20 -15.98
N GLU A 115 11.62 -7.15 -16.16
CA GLU A 115 10.84 -5.91 -16.27
C GLU A 115 10.77 -5.17 -14.93
N GLU A 116 10.61 -5.89 -13.82
CA GLU A 116 10.67 -5.30 -12.49
C GLU A 116 12.04 -4.66 -12.24
N VAL A 117 13.12 -5.34 -12.60
CA VAL A 117 14.49 -4.81 -12.45
C VAL A 117 14.75 -3.63 -13.38
N ALA A 118 14.21 -3.65 -14.61
CA ALA A 118 14.26 -2.50 -15.51
C ALA A 118 13.49 -1.30 -14.98
N TYR A 119 12.36 -1.51 -14.29
CA TYR A 119 11.67 -0.46 -13.56
C TYR A 119 12.55 0.09 -12.41
N LEU A 120 13.22 -0.78 -11.64
CA LEU A 120 14.12 -0.33 -10.56
C LEU A 120 15.31 0.49 -11.10
N ALA A 121 15.85 0.12 -12.25
CA ALA A 121 16.90 0.89 -12.94
C ALA A 121 16.42 2.32 -13.22
N LYS A 122 15.22 2.46 -13.80
CA LYS A 122 14.58 3.75 -14.08
C LYS A 122 14.30 4.54 -12.80
N ALA A 123 13.63 3.91 -11.84
CA ALA A 123 13.17 4.55 -10.59
C ALA A 123 14.33 5.00 -9.69
N SER A 124 15.48 4.32 -9.74
CA SER A 124 16.69 4.75 -9.05
C SER A 124 17.52 5.75 -9.87
N GLY A 125 17.23 5.91 -11.17
CA GLY A 125 18.09 6.62 -12.10
C GLY A 125 19.49 6.02 -12.17
N ALA A 126 19.61 4.69 -12.19
CA ALA A 126 20.91 4.03 -12.26
C ALA A 126 21.66 4.40 -13.55
N THR A 127 22.97 4.60 -13.44
CA THR A 127 23.86 4.96 -14.56
C THR A 127 24.76 3.80 -15.00
N GLY A 128 24.80 2.72 -14.19
CA GLY A 128 25.52 1.50 -14.49
C GLY A 128 24.86 0.29 -13.84
N MET A 129 25.16 -0.90 -14.37
CA MET A 129 24.63 -2.16 -13.86
C MET A 129 25.76 -3.17 -13.63
N ILE A 130 25.68 -3.92 -12.54
CA ILE A 130 26.43 -5.15 -12.31
C ILE A 130 25.42 -6.29 -12.31
N CYS A 131 25.54 -7.24 -13.23
CA CYS A 131 24.60 -8.34 -13.40
C CYS A 131 25.31 -9.68 -13.35
N ASN A 132 24.79 -10.63 -12.58
CA ASN A 132 25.30 -11.99 -12.59
C ASN A 132 24.88 -12.72 -13.88
N VAL A 133 25.80 -13.53 -14.43
CA VAL A 133 25.60 -14.25 -15.69
C VAL A 133 24.43 -15.21 -15.69
N SER A 134 23.94 -15.62 -14.51
CA SER A 134 22.69 -16.37 -14.36
C SER A 134 21.43 -15.57 -14.73
N PHE A 135 21.54 -14.26 -14.98
CA PHE A 135 20.43 -13.35 -15.29
C PHE A 135 20.64 -12.56 -16.61
N PRO A 136 20.87 -13.24 -17.75
CA PRO A 136 21.18 -12.56 -19.02
C PRO A 136 20.00 -11.72 -19.54
N ASP A 137 18.77 -12.18 -19.33
CA ASP A 137 17.57 -11.42 -19.72
C ASP A 137 17.40 -10.13 -18.93
N HIS A 138 17.75 -10.12 -17.64
CA HIS A 138 17.74 -8.89 -16.83
C HIS A 138 18.70 -7.85 -17.40
N ALA A 139 19.94 -8.25 -17.71
CA ALA A 139 20.92 -7.36 -18.32
C ALA A 139 20.43 -6.80 -19.67
N ARG A 140 19.82 -7.66 -20.50
CA ARG A 140 19.27 -7.29 -21.80
C ARG A 140 18.11 -6.29 -21.67
N VAL A 141 17.07 -6.63 -20.91
CA VAL A 141 15.85 -5.81 -20.76
C VAL A 141 16.15 -4.48 -20.10
N VAL A 142 17.03 -4.45 -19.08
CA VAL A 142 17.46 -3.21 -18.44
C VAL A 142 18.13 -2.29 -19.46
N ARG A 143 19.07 -2.80 -20.25
CA ARG A 143 19.79 -2.01 -21.26
C ARG A 143 18.89 -1.52 -22.39
N GLU A 144 17.94 -2.34 -22.83
CA GLU A 144 16.96 -1.97 -23.86
C GLU A 144 16.00 -0.88 -23.37
N SER A 145 15.56 -0.96 -22.11
CA SER A 145 14.55 -0.05 -21.55
C SER A 145 15.11 1.22 -20.91
N ASN A 146 16.43 1.25 -20.64
CA ASN A 146 17.10 2.34 -19.90
C ASN A 146 18.38 2.77 -20.62
N PRO A 147 18.30 3.66 -21.63
CA PRO A 147 19.47 4.12 -22.37
C PRO A 147 20.49 4.90 -21.52
N GLU A 148 20.09 5.36 -20.34
CA GLU A 148 20.95 6.03 -19.35
C GLU A 148 21.98 5.08 -18.70
N ILE A 149 21.81 3.76 -18.82
CA ILE A 149 22.77 2.77 -18.33
C ILE A 149 23.99 2.78 -19.26
N GLY A 150 25.04 3.49 -18.86
CA GLY A 150 26.25 3.67 -19.65
C GLY A 150 27.16 2.45 -19.73
N PHE A 151 27.02 1.50 -18.80
CA PHE A 151 27.77 0.25 -18.82
C PHE A 151 27.06 -0.89 -18.07
N VAL A 152 27.40 -2.12 -18.44
CA VAL A 152 27.00 -3.35 -17.72
C VAL A 152 28.26 -4.17 -17.45
N LEU A 153 28.47 -4.61 -16.21
CA LEU A 153 29.51 -5.57 -15.80
C LEU A 153 28.89 -6.93 -15.50
N ALA A 154 29.55 -8.00 -15.92
CA ALA A 154 29.09 -9.37 -15.71
C ALA A 154 29.79 -10.00 -14.49
N ILE A 155 29.05 -10.55 -13.53
CA ILE A 155 29.64 -11.44 -12.51
C ILE A 155 29.77 -12.83 -13.13
N GLY A 156 30.93 -13.11 -13.72
CA GLY A 156 31.20 -14.25 -14.58
C GLY A 156 31.49 -13.81 -16.02
N GLU A 157 31.75 -14.77 -16.91
CA GLU A 157 31.96 -14.51 -18.34
C GLU A 157 30.61 -14.47 -19.08
N ALA A 158 30.30 -13.37 -19.78
CA ALA A 158 29.10 -13.25 -20.61
C ALA A 158 29.24 -12.20 -21.71
N ASP A 159 28.41 -12.31 -22.75
CA ASP A 159 28.44 -11.44 -23.93
C ASP A 159 27.86 -10.03 -23.66
N PHE A 160 27.17 -9.82 -22.54
CA PHE A 160 26.49 -8.56 -22.25
C PHE A 160 27.39 -7.51 -21.58
N GLY A 161 28.60 -7.84 -21.15
CA GLY A 161 29.53 -6.92 -20.50
C GLY A 161 30.83 -7.58 -20.05
N PRO A 162 31.91 -6.81 -19.77
CA PRO A 162 33.16 -7.39 -19.32
C PRO A 162 33.00 -8.05 -17.94
N SER A 163 33.78 -9.12 -17.74
CA SER A 163 33.82 -9.90 -16.51
C SER A 163 34.31 -9.07 -15.32
N TYR A 164 33.58 -9.12 -14.22
CA TYR A 164 33.87 -8.44 -12.95
C TYR A 164 35.25 -8.85 -12.43
N ASP A 165 35.54 -10.15 -12.42
CA ASP A 165 36.85 -10.64 -11.96
C ASP A 165 37.96 -10.28 -12.96
N GLY A 166 37.65 -10.25 -14.26
CA GLY A 166 38.58 -9.77 -15.28
C GLY A 166 38.99 -8.31 -15.08
N VAL A 167 38.04 -7.41 -14.82
CA VAL A 167 38.35 -6.00 -14.57
C VAL A 167 39.00 -5.76 -13.20
N VAL A 168 38.67 -6.57 -12.19
CA VAL A 168 39.36 -6.55 -10.88
C VAL A 168 40.83 -6.93 -11.04
N GLU A 169 41.15 -7.92 -11.87
CA GLU A 169 42.53 -8.30 -12.14
C GLU A 169 43.27 -7.23 -12.96
N GLU A 170 42.63 -6.66 -13.99
CA GLU A 170 43.17 -5.55 -14.80
C GLU A 170 43.55 -4.33 -13.92
N PHE A 171 42.70 -4.01 -12.94
CA PHE A 171 42.90 -2.89 -12.00
C PHE A 171 43.57 -3.30 -10.69
N ARG A 172 44.11 -4.52 -10.58
CA ARG A 172 44.76 -4.99 -9.34
C ARG A 172 45.89 -4.03 -8.95
N GLY A 173 45.89 -3.60 -7.69
CA GLY A 173 46.86 -2.65 -7.13
C GLY A 173 46.61 -1.19 -7.50
N LYS A 174 45.62 -0.88 -8.34
CA LYS A 174 45.11 0.49 -8.51
C LYS A 174 44.27 0.86 -7.30
N LYS A 175 44.33 2.14 -6.91
CA LYS A 175 43.53 2.69 -5.82
C LYS A 175 42.57 3.76 -6.34
N PRO A 176 41.33 3.79 -5.86
CA PRO A 176 40.40 4.86 -6.16
C PRO A 176 40.77 6.12 -5.38
N VAL A 177 40.27 7.26 -5.82
CA VAL A 177 40.17 8.44 -4.95
C VAL A 177 38.97 8.23 -4.03
N GLU A 178 39.23 7.97 -2.75
CA GLU A 178 38.18 7.79 -1.74
C GLU A 178 37.35 9.07 -1.61
N ALA A 179 36.03 8.94 -1.74
CA ALA A 179 35.13 10.07 -1.69
C ALA A 179 34.97 10.61 -0.26
N ARG A 180 34.94 11.94 -0.15
CA ARG A 180 34.53 12.63 1.08
C ARG A 180 33.01 12.62 1.16
N VAL A 181 32.48 12.07 2.25
CA VAL A 181 31.03 11.95 2.47
C VAL A 181 30.57 12.73 3.70
N GLU A 182 29.37 13.26 3.59
CA GLU A 182 28.59 13.94 4.61
C GLU A 182 27.56 12.98 5.19
N ARG A 183 27.03 13.32 6.37
CA ARG A 183 26.07 12.49 7.13
C ARG A 183 24.89 12.04 6.27
N ASP A 184 24.38 12.96 5.44
CA ASP A 184 23.14 12.76 4.69
C ASP A 184 23.39 12.32 3.24
N ASP A 185 24.65 12.05 2.86
CA ASP A 185 24.94 11.50 1.54
C ASP A 185 24.37 10.07 1.43
N PRO A 186 23.57 9.78 0.38
CA PRO A 186 23.07 8.44 0.13
C PRO A 186 24.21 7.45 -0.13
N CYS A 187 24.09 6.26 0.43
CA CYS A 187 24.98 5.14 0.13
C CYS A 187 24.22 3.94 -0.44
N TRP A 188 22.95 3.75 -0.08
CA TRP A 188 22.18 2.58 -0.50
C TRP A 188 20.72 2.97 -0.76
N PHE A 189 20.21 2.68 -1.96
CA PHE A 189 18.76 2.71 -2.22
C PHE A 189 18.16 1.34 -1.94
N PHE A 190 17.37 1.28 -0.88
CA PHE A 190 16.71 0.06 -0.42
C PHE A 190 15.29 0.03 -0.95
N PHE A 191 15.00 -0.80 -1.95
CA PHE A 191 13.66 -0.86 -2.51
C PHE A 191 12.67 -1.58 -1.58
N THR A 192 11.55 -0.93 -1.26
CA THR A 192 10.45 -1.49 -0.48
C THR A 192 9.19 -1.61 -1.33
N SER A 193 8.40 -2.65 -1.11
CA SER A 193 7.11 -2.83 -1.80
C SER A 193 6.11 -1.76 -1.34
N GLY A 194 5.63 -0.91 -2.25
CA GLY A 194 4.62 0.11 -1.97
C GLY A 194 3.19 -0.45 -1.91
N THR A 195 2.31 0.22 -1.17
CA THR A 195 0.86 -0.07 -1.13
C THR A 195 0.17 0.14 -2.49
N THR A 196 0.74 1.01 -3.33
CA THR A 196 0.31 1.28 -4.71
C THR A 196 0.78 0.23 -5.73
N GLY A 197 1.47 -0.83 -5.27
CA GLY A 197 1.95 -1.94 -6.10
C GLY A 197 3.31 -1.73 -6.76
N ARG A 198 3.83 -0.50 -6.84
CA ARG A 198 5.19 -0.23 -7.36
C ARG A 198 6.23 -0.06 -6.23
N PRO A 199 7.44 -0.64 -6.36
CA PRO A 199 8.51 -0.47 -5.38
C PRO A 199 8.98 0.98 -5.22
N LYS A 200 9.28 1.41 -3.99
CA LYS A 200 9.81 2.74 -3.66
C LYS A 200 11.26 2.62 -3.16
N ALA A 201 12.14 3.52 -3.57
CA ALA A 201 13.53 3.52 -3.13
C ALA A 201 13.68 4.28 -1.79
N ALA A 202 13.78 3.56 -0.67
CA ALA A 202 14.15 4.14 0.62
C ALA A 202 15.63 4.54 0.60
N VAL A 203 15.93 5.82 0.87
CA VAL A 203 17.28 6.38 0.80
C VAL A 203 18.00 6.18 2.12
N LEU A 204 18.99 5.29 2.11
CA LEU A 204 19.87 5.05 3.26
C LEU A 204 21.15 5.86 3.12
N THR A 205 21.54 6.56 4.19
CA THR A 205 22.69 7.48 4.17
C THR A 205 23.87 6.95 4.97
N HIS A 206 25.06 7.51 4.70
CA HIS A 206 26.28 7.15 5.43
C HIS A 206 26.15 7.35 6.95
N GLY A 207 25.54 8.46 7.39
CA GLY A 207 25.34 8.77 8.81
C GLY A 207 24.32 7.87 9.48
N GLN A 208 23.17 7.64 8.83
CA GLN A 208 22.14 6.73 9.32
C GLN A 208 22.70 5.32 9.49
N MET A 209 23.34 4.78 8.45
CA MET A 209 23.88 3.41 8.49
C MET A 209 25.03 3.26 9.49
N ALA A 210 25.85 4.30 9.71
CA ALA A 210 26.84 4.30 10.78
C ALA A 210 26.18 4.20 12.18
N PHE A 211 25.07 4.89 12.41
CA PHE A 211 24.30 4.74 13.63
C PHE A 211 23.72 3.32 13.75
N VAL A 212 23.09 2.81 12.68
CA VAL A 212 22.48 1.47 12.65
C VAL A 212 23.51 0.39 13.00
N ILE A 213 24.73 0.47 12.47
CA ILE A 213 25.83 -0.47 12.79
C ILE A 213 26.16 -0.44 14.29
N ASN A 214 26.35 0.75 14.87
CA ASN A 214 26.66 0.88 16.30
C ASN A 214 25.49 0.40 17.17
N ASN A 215 24.27 0.76 16.78
CA ASN A 215 23.05 0.33 17.45
C ASN A 215 22.92 -1.21 17.40
N HIS A 216 23.26 -1.88 16.29
CA HIS A 216 23.30 -3.35 16.17
C HIS A 216 24.37 -3.99 17.06
N LEU A 217 25.58 -3.44 17.10
CA LEU A 217 26.62 -3.90 18.00
C LEU A 217 26.27 -3.72 19.48
N CYS A 218 25.52 -2.66 19.81
CA CYS A 218 25.12 -2.35 21.17
C CYS A 218 24.00 -3.29 21.66
N ASP A 219 22.89 -3.35 20.94
CA ASP A 219 21.66 -3.95 21.48
C ASP A 219 21.36 -5.34 20.90
N LEU A 220 21.80 -5.63 19.68
CA LEU A 220 21.40 -6.83 18.95
C LEU A 220 22.43 -7.96 19.03
N MET A 221 23.72 -7.60 19.01
CA MET A 221 24.83 -8.55 19.07
C MET A 221 25.97 -8.04 19.97
N PRO A 222 25.71 -7.76 21.26
CA PRO A 222 26.73 -7.23 22.16
C PRO A 222 27.94 -8.16 22.28
N GLY A 223 29.14 -7.59 22.20
CA GLY A 223 30.39 -8.34 22.39
C GLY A 223 30.78 -9.29 21.25
N VAL A 224 30.33 -9.02 20.01
CA VAL A 224 30.94 -9.61 18.82
C VAL A 224 32.32 -9.02 18.55
N THR A 225 33.23 -9.84 18.04
CA THR A 225 34.65 -9.52 17.84
C THR A 225 35.18 -10.22 16.60
N SER A 226 36.42 -9.93 16.17
CA SER A 226 37.04 -10.61 15.02
C SER A 226 37.27 -12.12 15.21
N ALA A 227 37.07 -12.66 16.42
CA ALA A 227 37.10 -14.10 16.67
C ALA A 227 35.81 -14.82 16.21
N ASP A 228 34.74 -14.08 15.96
CA ASP A 228 33.43 -14.61 15.57
C ASP A 228 33.33 -14.93 14.07
N ALA A 229 32.26 -15.63 13.71
CA ALA A 229 31.88 -15.92 12.34
C ALA A 229 30.37 -15.76 12.13
N ALA A 230 29.99 -15.23 10.97
CA ALA A 230 28.61 -14.93 10.62
C ALA A 230 28.13 -15.71 9.39
N LEU A 231 27.07 -16.50 9.54
CA LEU A 231 26.47 -17.24 8.41
C LEU A 231 25.40 -16.38 7.70
N VAL A 232 25.46 -16.32 6.37
CA VAL A 232 24.51 -15.60 5.53
C VAL A 232 23.51 -16.55 4.90
N VAL A 233 22.33 -16.67 5.50
CA VAL A 233 21.23 -17.52 4.98
C VAL A 233 20.10 -16.72 4.32
N ALA A 234 20.16 -15.39 4.38
CA ALA A 234 19.20 -14.47 3.80
C ALA A 234 19.84 -13.59 2.71
N PRO A 235 19.05 -12.96 1.81
CA PRO A 235 19.59 -12.16 0.71
C PRO A 235 20.41 -10.94 1.18
N LEU A 236 21.61 -10.77 0.61
CA LEU A 236 22.50 -9.62 0.87
C LEU A 236 21.91 -8.29 0.38
N SER A 237 20.96 -8.32 -0.56
CA SER A 237 20.22 -7.14 -1.01
C SER A 237 19.26 -6.57 0.04
N HIS A 238 19.09 -7.24 1.19
CA HIS A 238 18.11 -6.91 2.21
C HIS A 238 18.75 -6.95 3.61
N GLY A 239 18.01 -7.37 4.64
CA GLY A 239 18.46 -7.40 6.04
C GLY A 239 19.83 -8.06 6.21
N ALA A 240 20.14 -9.14 5.49
CA ALA A 240 21.44 -9.80 5.62
C ALA A 240 22.61 -8.84 5.28
N GLY A 241 22.45 -7.95 4.29
CA GLY A 241 23.45 -6.93 3.96
C GLY A 241 23.66 -5.92 5.09
N VAL A 242 22.58 -5.47 5.75
CA VAL A 242 22.65 -4.61 6.94
C VAL A 242 23.43 -5.29 8.07
N HIS A 243 23.14 -6.57 8.32
CA HIS A 243 23.90 -7.35 9.29
C HIS A 243 25.36 -7.50 8.90
N GLN A 244 25.68 -7.75 7.63
CA GLN A 244 27.07 -7.89 7.20
C GLN A 244 27.88 -6.61 7.35
N LEU A 245 27.29 -5.42 7.17
CA LEU A 245 27.98 -4.16 7.48
C LEU A 245 28.42 -4.10 8.95
N THR A 246 27.58 -4.62 9.84
CA THR A 246 27.90 -4.73 11.28
C THR A 246 29.04 -5.71 11.53
N GLN A 247 29.03 -6.86 10.85
CA GLN A 247 30.09 -7.87 10.95
C GLN A 247 31.45 -7.34 10.48
N VAL A 248 31.48 -6.67 9.33
CA VAL A 248 32.71 -6.07 8.79
C VAL A 248 33.27 -4.99 9.71
N ALA A 249 32.42 -4.20 10.36
CA ALA A 249 32.87 -3.17 11.31
C ALA A 249 33.70 -3.73 12.49
N HIS A 250 33.43 -4.98 12.90
CA HIS A 250 34.15 -5.70 13.94
C HIS A 250 35.14 -6.75 13.41
N GLY A 251 35.35 -6.83 12.10
CA GLY A 251 36.27 -7.79 11.47
C GLY A 251 35.80 -9.25 11.60
N VAL A 252 34.50 -9.47 11.78
CA VAL A 252 33.87 -10.80 11.82
C VAL A 252 33.87 -11.39 10.41
N LYS A 253 34.26 -12.66 10.28
CA LYS A 253 34.29 -13.33 8.97
C LYS A 253 32.89 -13.70 8.49
N THR A 254 32.62 -13.46 7.22
CA THR A 254 31.35 -13.79 6.55
C THR A 254 31.41 -15.18 5.92
N ILE A 255 30.45 -16.05 6.21
CA ILE A 255 30.33 -17.39 5.63
C ILE A 255 29.11 -17.41 4.69
N LEU A 256 29.35 -17.66 3.40
CA LEU A 256 28.31 -17.83 2.39
C LEU A 256 28.09 -19.33 2.10
N PRO A 257 26.84 -19.81 2.01
CA PRO A 257 26.54 -21.14 1.52
C PRO A 257 27.12 -21.41 0.11
N PRO A 258 27.49 -22.66 -0.20
CA PRO A 258 28.13 -23.01 -1.47
C PRO A 258 27.19 -22.95 -2.68
N THR A 259 25.88 -23.08 -2.44
CA THR A 259 24.85 -23.19 -3.48
C THR A 259 23.75 -22.15 -3.27
N GLU A 260 23.02 -21.85 -4.36
CA GLU A 260 21.90 -20.92 -4.35
C GLU A 260 20.68 -21.45 -3.58
N LYS A 261 20.45 -22.77 -3.67
CA LYS A 261 19.36 -23.43 -2.95
C LYS A 261 19.76 -23.55 -1.49
N PHE A 262 18.88 -23.11 -0.60
CA PHE A 262 19.10 -23.24 0.82
C PHE A 262 19.15 -24.73 1.23
N ASP A 263 20.35 -25.21 1.52
CA ASP A 263 20.62 -26.57 1.99
C ASP A 263 20.83 -26.52 3.52
N ILE A 264 19.91 -27.15 4.25
CA ILE A 264 19.86 -27.13 5.70
C ILE A 264 21.02 -27.93 6.31
N ASP A 265 21.37 -29.09 5.75
CA ASP A 265 22.48 -29.91 6.27
C ASP A 265 23.82 -29.20 6.03
N ALA A 266 23.98 -28.57 4.87
CA ALA A 266 25.15 -27.74 4.58
C ALA A 266 25.24 -26.51 5.51
N ALA A 267 24.12 -25.85 5.81
CA ALA A 267 24.10 -24.72 6.74
C ALA A 267 24.58 -25.13 8.15
N TRP A 268 24.08 -26.25 8.67
CA TRP A 268 24.53 -26.80 9.96
C TRP A 268 26.00 -27.24 9.92
N SER A 269 26.46 -27.87 8.84
CA SER A 269 27.87 -28.22 8.67
C SER A 269 28.78 -26.98 8.67
N LEU A 270 28.34 -25.88 8.05
CA LEU A 270 29.08 -24.62 8.07
C LEU A 270 29.10 -23.98 9.46
N ILE A 271 28.01 -24.10 10.23
CA ILE A 271 27.93 -23.63 11.62
C ILE A 271 29.02 -24.30 12.47
N GLU A 272 29.12 -25.62 12.40
CA GLU A 272 30.15 -26.39 13.11
C GLU A 272 31.56 -26.06 12.59
N LYS A 273 31.77 -26.17 11.27
CA LYS A 273 33.09 -26.00 10.63
C LYS A 273 33.72 -24.65 10.95
N TRP A 274 32.93 -23.58 10.89
CA TRP A 274 33.42 -22.21 11.07
C TRP A 274 33.14 -21.65 12.46
N ARG A 275 32.57 -22.46 13.37
CA ARG A 275 32.15 -22.03 14.71
C ARG A 275 31.31 -20.75 14.65
N VAL A 276 30.30 -20.76 13.79
CA VAL A 276 29.41 -19.61 13.57
C VAL A 276 28.78 -19.22 14.91
N SER A 277 28.85 -17.93 15.24
CA SER A 277 28.32 -17.39 16.48
C SER A 277 27.14 -16.45 16.27
N THR A 278 26.97 -15.94 15.06
CA THR A 278 25.84 -15.06 14.73
C THR A 278 25.28 -15.38 13.34
N MET A 279 23.96 -15.24 13.18
CA MET A 279 23.33 -15.30 11.87
C MET A 279 22.03 -14.48 11.87
N PHE A 280 21.72 -13.89 10.71
CA PHE A 280 20.42 -13.27 10.48
C PHE A 280 19.56 -14.20 9.62
N THR A 281 18.33 -14.43 10.06
CA THR A 281 17.37 -15.32 9.44
C THR A 281 15.96 -14.73 9.45
N VAL A 282 15.05 -15.37 8.75
CA VAL A 282 13.61 -15.11 8.84
C VAL A 282 12.95 -16.28 9.58
N PRO A 283 11.79 -16.08 10.22
CA PRO A 283 11.10 -17.15 10.97
C PRO A 283 10.97 -18.47 10.19
N THR A 284 10.65 -18.39 8.90
CA THR A 284 10.55 -19.56 8.00
C THR A 284 11.85 -20.36 7.91
N ILE A 285 13.00 -19.69 7.76
CA ILE A 285 14.30 -20.37 7.67
C ILE A 285 14.69 -20.92 9.05
N LEU A 286 14.46 -20.17 10.14
CA LEU A 286 14.72 -20.65 11.49
C LEU A 286 13.93 -21.92 11.81
N LYS A 287 12.64 -21.94 11.47
CA LYS A 287 11.78 -23.11 11.61
C LYS A 287 12.35 -24.32 10.86
N LEU A 288 12.70 -24.15 9.58
CA LEU A 288 13.30 -25.22 8.78
C LEU A 288 14.60 -25.75 9.40
N LEU A 289 15.45 -24.86 9.93
CA LEU A 289 16.70 -25.24 10.58
C LEU A 289 16.46 -26.12 11.82
N VAL A 290 15.51 -25.74 12.69
CA VAL A 290 15.25 -26.43 13.98
C VAL A 290 14.35 -27.66 13.86
N GLU A 291 13.61 -27.81 12.75
CA GLU A 291 12.82 -29.02 12.48
C GLU A 291 13.63 -30.11 11.76
N HIS A 292 14.76 -29.75 11.15
CA HIS A 292 15.58 -30.70 10.40
C HIS A 292 16.47 -31.54 11.34
N PRO A 293 16.62 -32.86 11.11
CA PRO A 293 17.45 -33.74 11.96
C PRO A 293 18.92 -33.32 12.09
N ALA A 294 19.42 -32.51 11.15
CA ALA A 294 20.79 -32.01 11.17
C ALA A 294 21.09 -31.09 12.36
N VAL A 295 20.08 -30.50 13.03
CA VAL A 295 20.30 -29.71 14.24
C VAL A 295 20.93 -30.53 15.36
N GLU A 296 20.59 -31.82 15.47
CA GLU A 296 21.17 -32.74 16.46
C GLU A 296 22.46 -33.43 15.97
N LYS A 297 22.80 -33.26 14.68
CA LYS A 297 23.95 -33.92 14.03
C LYS A 297 25.24 -33.12 14.17
N TYR A 298 25.16 -31.80 14.17
CA TYR A 298 26.31 -30.89 14.11
C TYR A 298 26.42 -30.05 15.38
N ASP A 299 27.65 -29.79 15.85
CA ASP A 299 27.89 -28.90 16.99
C ASP A 299 27.52 -27.45 16.63
N HIS A 300 26.55 -26.90 17.36
CA HIS A 300 26.11 -25.51 17.24
C HIS A 300 26.28 -24.72 18.55
N SER A 301 27.13 -25.20 19.46
CA SER A 301 27.43 -24.55 20.76
C SER A 301 28.11 -23.18 20.62
N SER A 302 28.65 -22.85 19.45
CA SER A 302 29.22 -21.53 19.17
C SER A 302 28.18 -20.43 18.98
N LEU A 303 26.92 -20.77 18.69
CA LEU A 303 25.86 -19.80 18.46
C LEU A 303 25.60 -18.95 19.72
N ARG A 304 25.58 -17.63 19.53
CA ARG A 304 25.22 -16.64 20.54
C ARG A 304 24.02 -15.80 20.12
N TYR A 305 23.94 -15.46 18.83
CA TYR A 305 22.91 -14.56 18.29
C TYR A 305 22.29 -15.12 17.00
N VAL A 306 21.18 -15.84 17.14
CA VAL A 306 20.33 -16.27 16.03
C VAL A 306 19.21 -15.27 15.85
N ILE A 307 19.45 -14.28 15.00
CA ILE A 307 18.60 -13.10 14.87
C ILE A 307 17.49 -13.38 13.87
N TYR A 308 16.23 -13.23 14.28
CA TYR A 308 15.07 -13.37 13.40
C TYR A 308 14.26 -12.08 13.31
N ALA A 309 13.83 -11.74 12.10
CA ALA A 309 12.94 -10.62 11.84
C ALA A 309 12.25 -10.73 10.48
N GLY A 310 11.55 -9.66 10.08
CA GLY A 310 10.94 -9.50 8.77
C GLY A 310 9.56 -10.15 8.62
N ALA A 311 9.19 -11.05 9.54
CA ALA A 311 7.85 -11.60 9.70
C ALA A 311 7.61 -11.94 11.19
N PRO A 312 6.35 -12.03 11.64
CA PRO A 312 6.03 -12.63 12.92
C PRO A 312 6.58 -14.06 13.02
N MET A 313 7.06 -14.44 14.20
CA MET A 313 7.40 -15.83 14.53
C MET A 313 6.40 -16.35 15.53
N TYR A 314 5.80 -17.48 15.23
CA TYR A 314 4.75 -18.06 16.07
C TYR A 314 5.31 -18.60 17.39
N ARG A 315 4.52 -18.51 18.45
CA ARG A 315 4.96 -18.84 19.81
C ARG A 315 5.49 -20.28 19.91
N GLU A 316 4.82 -21.24 19.29
CA GLU A 316 5.26 -22.64 19.29
C GLU A 316 6.58 -22.86 18.52
N ASP A 317 6.79 -22.11 17.44
CA ASP A 317 8.08 -22.14 16.72
C ASP A 317 9.18 -21.52 17.59
N GLN A 318 8.89 -20.47 18.35
CA GLN A 318 9.86 -19.86 19.28
C GLN A 318 10.24 -20.84 20.38
N LYS A 319 9.27 -21.52 21.00
CA LYS A 319 9.53 -22.56 22.02
C LYS A 319 10.38 -23.70 21.46
N ARG A 320 10.06 -24.17 20.25
CA ARG A 320 10.86 -25.18 19.56
C ARG A 320 12.29 -24.70 19.33
N ALA A 321 12.46 -23.48 18.81
CA ALA A 321 13.79 -22.92 18.59
C ALA A 321 14.59 -22.78 19.89
N LEU A 322 13.96 -22.33 20.98
CA LEU A 322 14.59 -22.26 22.30
C LEU A 322 14.96 -23.64 22.85
N LYS A 323 14.12 -24.65 22.62
CA LYS A 323 14.39 -26.03 23.02
C LYS A 323 15.57 -26.63 22.27
N SER A 324 15.65 -26.40 20.96
CA SER A 324 16.72 -26.94 20.10
C SER A 324 18.04 -26.17 20.23
N LEU A 325 17.99 -24.85 20.32
CA LEU A 325 19.18 -23.98 20.23
C LEU A 325 19.62 -23.40 21.57
N GLY A 326 18.78 -23.44 22.60
CA GLY A 326 18.96 -22.70 23.84
C GLY A 326 18.62 -21.20 23.69
N PRO A 327 18.97 -20.38 24.70
CA PRO A 327 18.64 -18.96 24.74
C PRO A 327 19.61 -18.14 23.86
N VAL A 328 19.58 -18.39 22.56
CA VAL A 328 20.45 -17.71 21.57
C VAL A 328 19.64 -16.92 20.53
N ILE A 329 18.32 -17.09 20.50
CA ILE A 329 17.47 -16.37 19.55
C ILE A 329 17.28 -14.91 19.96
N VAL A 330 17.27 -14.01 18.98
CA VAL A 330 17.07 -12.57 19.16
C VAL A 330 15.99 -12.11 18.20
N GLN A 331 14.98 -11.40 18.68
CA GLN A 331 13.98 -10.78 17.82
C GLN A 331 14.32 -9.32 17.62
N TYR A 332 14.06 -8.78 16.44
CA TYR A 332 13.87 -7.34 16.30
C TYR A 332 12.66 -7.03 15.43
N PHE A 333 12.10 -5.84 15.62
CA PHE A 333 11.12 -5.26 14.71
C PHE A 333 11.70 -4.04 13.99
N GLY A 334 11.31 -3.90 12.73
CA GLY A 334 11.73 -2.83 11.84
C GLY A 334 11.33 -3.12 10.40
N LEU A 335 11.63 -2.16 9.53
CA LEU A 335 11.35 -2.15 8.10
C LEU A 335 12.55 -1.58 7.34
N GLY A 336 12.51 -1.58 6.00
CA GLY A 336 13.65 -1.11 5.18
C GLY A 336 14.02 0.34 5.49
N GLU A 337 13.01 1.14 5.78
CA GLU A 337 13.08 2.56 6.14
C GLU A 337 13.74 2.83 7.50
N VAL A 338 13.89 1.82 8.36
CA VAL A 338 14.58 1.95 9.67
C VAL A 338 15.63 0.85 9.87
N THR A 339 15.87 0.03 8.84
CA THR A 339 16.93 -0.99 8.77
C THR A 339 16.99 -1.93 10.00
N GLY A 340 15.84 -2.31 10.55
CA GLY A 340 15.76 -3.23 11.69
C GLY A 340 16.12 -2.64 13.06
N ALA A 341 16.13 -1.31 13.18
CA ALA A 341 16.59 -0.63 14.39
C ALA A 341 15.48 -0.19 15.36
N ILE A 342 14.21 -0.59 15.20
CA ILE A 342 13.12 -0.04 16.03
C ILE A 342 13.12 -0.64 17.44
N THR A 343 12.83 -1.95 17.57
CA THR A 343 12.81 -2.65 18.86
C THR A 343 13.64 -3.92 18.83
N VAL A 344 14.02 -4.42 20.01
CA VAL A 344 14.75 -5.67 20.19
C VAL A 344 14.18 -6.49 21.36
N LEU A 345 14.10 -7.81 21.18
CA LEU A 345 13.93 -8.77 22.26
C LEU A 345 15.24 -9.59 22.35
N PRO A 346 16.10 -9.34 23.36
CA PRO A 346 17.35 -10.07 23.54
C PRO A 346 17.10 -11.53 24.00
N PRO A 347 18.10 -12.42 23.92
CA PRO A 347 17.91 -13.83 24.25
C PRO A 347 17.45 -14.06 25.69
N ALA A 348 17.94 -13.25 26.63
CA ALA A 348 17.59 -13.34 28.05
C ALA A 348 16.11 -13.03 28.34
N LEU A 349 15.40 -12.39 27.41
CA LEU A 349 13.98 -12.06 27.56
C LEU A 349 13.06 -13.01 26.78
N HIS A 350 13.62 -14.01 26.11
CA HIS A 350 12.83 -15.10 25.54
C HIS A 350 12.53 -16.15 26.62
N SER A 351 11.27 -16.56 26.69
CA SER A 351 10.82 -17.60 27.62
C SER A 351 10.65 -18.93 26.89
N ALA A 352 11.30 -19.99 27.36
CA ALA A 352 11.21 -21.33 26.78
C ALA A 352 9.80 -21.94 26.92
N GLU A 353 9.09 -21.58 27.99
CA GLU A 353 7.73 -22.04 28.27
C GLU A 353 6.81 -20.85 28.54
N ASP A 354 5.50 -21.10 28.53
CA ASP A 354 4.51 -20.09 28.90
C ASP A 354 4.37 -20.06 30.42
N GLY A 355 4.43 -18.85 30.98
CA GLY A 355 4.32 -18.60 32.41
C GLY A 355 4.15 -17.11 32.65
N GLU A 356 4.05 -16.71 33.92
CA GLU A 356 3.76 -15.32 34.31
C GLU A 356 4.83 -14.32 33.83
N ALA A 357 6.08 -14.77 33.68
CA ALA A 357 7.17 -13.96 33.12
C ALA A 357 7.21 -13.91 31.58
N ALA A 358 6.44 -14.76 30.89
CA ALA A 358 6.47 -14.87 29.43
C ALA A 358 5.64 -13.74 28.80
N ARG A 359 6.31 -12.81 28.12
CA ARG A 359 5.68 -11.70 27.37
C ARG A 359 5.25 -12.17 25.98
N ILE A 360 4.22 -13.01 25.93
CA ILE A 360 3.75 -13.63 24.68
C ILE A 360 3.32 -12.54 23.69
N GLY A 361 3.80 -12.63 22.45
CA GLY A 361 3.45 -11.71 21.37
C GLY A 361 4.26 -10.41 21.34
N THR A 362 5.13 -10.16 22.33
CA THR A 362 5.97 -8.96 22.32
C THR A 362 6.93 -8.94 21.13
N CYS A 363 7.20 -7.75 20.63
CA CYS A 363 8.24 -7.46 19.66
C CYS A 363 9.47 -6.80 20.32
N GLY A 364 9.56 -6.87 21.65
CA GLY A 364 10.66 -6.32 22.43
C GLY A 364 10.45 -4.86 22.81
N MET A 365 11.54 -4.22 23.19
CA MET A 365 11.60 -2.83 23.67
C MET A 365 12.37 -1.94 22.70
N GLU A 366 12.15 -0.64 22.75
CA GLU A 366 12.86 0.33 21.91
C GLU A 366 14.38 0.22 22.02
N ARG A 367 15.07 0.40 20.90
CA ARG A 367 16.53 0.30 20.84
C ARG A 367 17.23 1.60 21.20
N THR A 368 18.48 1.51 21.62
CA THR A 368 19.31 2.63 22.05
C THR A 368 19.35 3.73 20.99
N GLY A 369 18.86 4.92 21.33
CA GLY A 369 18.83 6.09 20.45
C GLY A 369 17.61 6.16 19.52
N MET A 370 16.66 5.25 19.67
CA MET A 370 15.33 5.32 19.05
C MET A 370 14.28 5.65 20.10
N GLN A 371 13.17 6.23 19.64
CA GLN A 371 11.97 6.42 20.43
C GLN A 371 10.78 5.87 19.65
N VAL A 372 9.93 5.09 20.33
CA VAL A 372 8.69 4.55 19.75
C VAL A 372 7.49 5.22 20.42
N SER A 373 6.47 5.56 19.64
CA SER A 373 5.20 6.12 20.12
C SER A 373 4.04 5.46 19.40
N ILE A 374 3.01 5.09 20.14
CA ILE A 374 1.76 4.57 19.59
C ILE A 374 0.81 5.75 19.43
N GLN A 375 0.38 6.05 18.21
CA GLN A 375 -0.35 7.29 17.91
C GLN A 375 -1.73 7.04 17.30
N ASN A 376 -2.69 7.90 17.63
CA ASN A 376 -4.00 7.94 16.97
C ASN A 376 -3.92 8.67 15.61
N ASP A 377 -5.06 8.84 14.93
CA ASP A 377 -5.12 9.52 13.61
C ASP A 377 -4.74 10.99 13.68
N ALA A 378 -4.98 11.66 14.81
CA ALA A 378 -4.57 13.04 15.06
C ALA A 378 -3.05 13.20 15.31
N GLY A 379 -2.32 12.09 15.50
CA GLY A 379 -0.89 12.07 15.80
C GLY A 379 -0.55 12.28 17.27
N GLU A 380 -1.52 12.05 18.15
CA GLU A 380 -1.36 12.10 19.60
C GLU A 380 -1.04 10.70 20.12
N GLU A 381 -0.15 10.62 21.12
CA GLU A 381 0.18 9.37 21.78
C GLU A 381 -1.04 8.82 22.55
N VAL A 382 -1.34 7.55 22.36
CA VAL A 382 -2.46 6.86 23.03
C VAL A 382 -2.05 6.26 24.38
N GLY A 383 -3.02 5.84 25.18
CA GLY A 383 -2.75 5.22 26.49
C GLY A 383 -2.04 3.87 26.40
N LEU A 384 -1.52 3.39 27.54
CA LEU A 384 -0.96 2.03 27.65
C LEU A 384 -2.03 1.00 27.26
N HIS A 385 -1.61 -0.04 26.52
CA HIS A 385 -2.47 -1.07 25.95
C HIS A 385 -3.55 -0.58 24.95
N GLU A 386 -3.64 0.72 24.68
CA GLU A 386 -4.50 1.24 23.63
C GLU A 386 -3.83 1.03 22.27
N THR A 387 -4.60 0.59 21.28
CA THR A 387 -4.07 0.28 19.96
C THR A 387 -4.08 1.54 19.08
N GLY A 388 -2.93 1.84 18.50
CA GLY A 388 -2.76 2.90 17.51
C GLY A 388 -1.68 2.55 16.49
N GLU A 389 -1.29 3.52 15.67
CA GLU A 389 -0.21 3.37 14.70
C GLU A 389 1.15 3.46 15.38
N ILE A 390 2.01 2.49 15.09
CA ILE A 390 3.38 2.45 15.56
C ILE A 390 4.15 3.50 14.77
N CYS A 391 4.63 4.51 15.48
CA CYS A 391 5.46 5.57 14.95
C CYS A 391 6.83 5.53 15.65
N CYS A 392 7.89 5.92 14.95
CA CYS A 392 9.21 6.02 15.56
C CYS A 392 9.99 7.24 15.07
N ILE A 393 10.92 7.68 15.91
CA ILE A 393 11.92 8.69 15.58
C ILE A 393 13.30 8.23 16.06
N GLY A 394 14.32 8.73 15.40
CA GLY A 394 15.71 8.52 15.79
C GLY A 394 16.64 8.46 14.59
N PRO A 395 17.96 8.37 14.83
CA PRO A 395 18.96 8.48 13.76
C PRO A 395 18.98 7.29 12.79
N ALA A 396 18.26 6.19 13.08
CA ALA A 396 18.12 5.06 12.15
C ALA A 396 17.01 5.25 11.11
N VAL A 397 16.14 6.25 11.26
CA VAL A 397 15.11 6.54 10.26
C VAL A 397 15.79 7.03 8.98
N PHE A 398 15.41 6.44 7.84
CA PHE A 398 15.88 6.81 6.51
C PHE A 398 15.68 8.29 6.17
N ALA A 399 16.38 8.76 5.14
CA ALA A 399 16.25 10.15 4.70
C ALA A 399 14.91 10.45 4.00
N GLY A 400 14.18 9.41 3.56
CA GLY A 400 12.98 9.49 2.76
C GLY A 400 13.05 8.59 1.52
N TYR A 401 11.98 8.57 0.73
CA TYR A 401 11.89 7.94 -0.57
C TYR A 401 12.43 8.85 -1.66
N TYR A 402 13.31 8.30 -2.49
CA TYR A 402 13.90 9.01 -3.63
C TYR A 402 12.82 9.37 -4.66
N ASP A 403 12.85 10.62 -5.12
CA ASP A 403 11.97 11.16 -6.17
C ASP A 403 10.47 10.86 -5.94
N ASN A 404 10.03 10.92 -4.68
CA ASN A 404 8.65 10.61 -4.30
C ASN A 404 8.17 11.50 -3.13
N PRO A 405 7.90 12.80 -3.38
CA PRO A 405 7.49 13.74 -2.35
C PRO A 405 6.20 13.31 -1.63
N GLU A 406 5.25 12.71 -2.34
CA GLU A 406 4.00 12.26 -1.73
C GLU A 406 4.20 11.10 -0.74
N ALA A 407 5.02 10.12 -1.10
CA ALA A 407 5.32 9.02 -0.20
C ALA A 407 6.06 9.53 1.05
N ASN A 408 6.88 10.58 0.91
CA ASN A 408 7.52 11.24 2.04
C ASN A 408 6.52 11.96 2.93
N GLU A 409 5.62 12.76 2.35
CA GLU A 409 4.58 13.45 3.12
C GLU A 409 3.67 12.47 3.87
N LYS A 410 3.31 11.34 3.24
CA LYS A 410 2.50 10.28 3.87
C LYS A 410 3.26 9.52 4.97
N ALA A 411 4.57 9.32 4.78
CA ALA A 411 5.41 8.54 5.70
C ALA A 411 5.81 9.28 6.98
N PHE A 412 5.71 10.61 6.99
CA PHE A 412 6.11 11.42 8.12
C PHE A 412 4.95 12.27 8.66
N ARG A 413 4.76 12.27 9.98
CA ARG A 413 3.81 13.14 10.67
C ARG A 413 4.50 13.84 11.82
N ASN A 414 4.61 15.17 11.75
CA ASN A 414 5.26 15.97 12.81
C ASN A 414 6.68 15.48 13.16
N GLY A 415 7.44 15.03 12.17
CA GLY A 415 8.79 14.46 12.36
C GLY A 415 8.82 12.98 12.75
N TRP A 416 7.69 12.37 13.08
CA TRP A 416 7.56 10.93 13.33
C TRP A 416 7.47 10.16 12.02
N PHE A 417 8.28 9.11 11.90
CA PHE A 417 8.11 8.14 10.82
C PHE A 417 7.00 7.15 11.20
N ARG A 418 6.01 7.03 10.31
CA ARG A 418 4.85 6.16 10.45
C ARG A 418 5.17 4.80 9.83
N THR A 419 5.15 3.72 10.62
CA THR A 419 5.55 2.41 10.08
C THR A 419 4.43 1.73 9.27
N GLY A 420 3.18 2.19 9.44
CA GLY A 420 1.98 1.55 8.90
C GLY A 420 1.54 0.27 9.64
N ASP A 421 2.27 -0.13 10.68
CA ASP A 421 1.91 -1.23 11.57
C ASP A 421 1.09 -0.69 12.76
N LEU A 422 0.13 -1.47 13.24
CA LEU A 422 -0.69 -1.16 14.41
C LEU A 422 -0.22 -1.98 15.61
N GLY A 423 -0.29 -1.38 16.78
CA GLY A 423 0.09 -2.06 18.01
C GLY A 423 -0.22 -1.23 19.25
N HIS A 424 0.24 -1.75 20.38
CA HIS A 424 0.16 -1.07 21.67
C HIS A 424 1.45 -1.32 22.47
N MET A 425 1.65 -0.53 23.52
CA MET A 425 2.79 -0.65 24.43
C MET A 425 2.30 -0.92 25.85
N ASP A 426 3.03 -1.75 26.60
CA ASP A 426 2.77 -1.96 28.03
C ASP A 426 3.54 -0.97 28.92
N ALA A 427 3.27 -1.03 30.24
CA ALA A 427 3.90 -0.15 31.22
C ALA A 427 5.43 -0.31 31.36
N GLU A 428 5.99 -1.41 30.88
CA GLU A 428 7.43 -1.68 30.88
C GLU A 428 8.10 -1.28 29.55
N GLY A 429 7.34 -0.76 28.58
CA GLY A 429 7.85 -0.32 27.28
C GLY A 429 7.96 -1.42 26.24
N PHE A 430 7.34 -2.60 26.47
CA PHE A 430 7.30 -3.64 25.45
C PHE A 430 6.22 -3.36 24.41
N LEU A 431 6.60 -3.50 23.15
CA LEU A 431 5.74 -3.30 22.00
C LEU A 431 5.01 -4.60 21.63
N TYR A 432 3.71 -4.51 21.34
CA TYR A 432 2.91 -5.62 20.84
C TYR A 432 2.24 -5.20 19.54
N ILE A 433 2.59 -5.86 18.45
CA ILE A 433 2.04 -5.56 17.12
C ILE A 433 0.74 -6.35 16.95
N THR A 434 -0.37 -5.65 16.78
CA THR A 434 -1.69 -6.25 16.59
C THR A 434 -1.99 -6.51 15.12
N GLY A 435 -1.38 -5.76 14.20
CA GLY A 435 -1.52 -6.02 12.77
C GLY A 435 -0.92 -4.92 11.93
N ARG A 436 -1.38 -4.82 10.68
CA ARG A 436 -1.17 -3.64 9.85
C ARG A 436 -2.46 -2.88 9.72
N ALA A 437 -2.36 -1.55 9.63
CA ALA A 437 -3.52 -0.71 9.36
C ALA A 437 -4.20 -1.13 8.05
N SER A 438 -3.41 -1.57 7.06
CA SER A 438 -3.89 -2.09 5.79
C SER A 438 -4.55 -3.47 5.85
N ASP A 439 -4.30 -4.25 6.91
CA ASP A 439 -4.63 -5.69 6.96
C ASP A 439 -5.70 -6.02 8.01
N MET A 440 -6.09 -5.03 8.79
CA MET A 440 -7.22 -5.07 9.72
C MET A 440 -8.51 -5.15 8.89
N TYR A 441 -9.43 -6.01 9.33
CA TYR A 441 -10.77 -6.09 8.75
C TYR A 441 -11.82 -5.84 9.82
N ILE A 442 -12.99 -5.35 9.41
CA ILE A 442 -14.05 -4.98 10.36
C ILE A 442 -15.15 -6.05 10.30
N SER A 443 -15.33 -6.77 11.41
CA SER A 443 -16.40 -7.75 11.56
C SER A 443 -17.43 -7.28 12.57
N GLY A 444 -18.65 -6.97 12.13
CA GLY A 444 -19.75 -6.49 12.98
C GLY A 444 -19.49 -5.15 13.65
N GLY A 445 -18.78 -4.24 12.97
CA GLY A 445 -18.37 -2.96 13.54
C GLY A 445 -17.23 -3.05 14.56
N SER A 446 -16.58 -4.22 14.69
CA SER A 446 -15.41 -4.40 15.55
C SER A 446 -14.16 -4.64 14.69
N ASN A 447 -13.08 -3.94 15.01
CA ASN A 447 -11.78 -4.18 14.38
C ASN A 447 -11.29 -5.58 14.75
N VAL A 448 -11.00 -6.39 13.73
CA VAL A 448 -10.44 -7.72 13.90
C VAL A 448 -9.02 -7.72 13.36
N TYR A 449 -8.10 -8.08 14.24
CA TYR A 449 -6.67 -8.11 14.02
C TYR A 449 -6.24 -9.54 13.71
N PRO A 450 -5.94 -9.88 12.45
CA PRO A 450 -5.92 -11.30 12.07
C PRO A 450 -4.75 -12.08 12.69
N ARG A 451 -3.68 -11.38 13.05
CA ARG A 451 -2.54 -11.93 13.78
C ARG A 451 -2.93 -12.52 15.14
N GLU A 452 -3.85 -11.89 15.87
CA GLU A 452 -4.34 -12.42 17.16
C GLU A 452 -4.96 -13.81 16.99
N ILE A 453 -5.60 -14.05 15.84
CA ILE A 453 -6.25 -15.30 15.52
C ILE A 453 -5.24 -16.35 15.08
N GLU A 454 -4.31 -15.97 14.20
CA GLU A 454 -3.20 -16.83 13.75
C GLU A 454 -2.43 -17.39 14.95
N GLU A 455 -1.97 -16.51 15.85
CA GLU A 455 -1.19 -16.89 17.04
C GLU A 455 -1.91 -17.92 17.91
N LYS A 456 -3.24 -17.81 18.07
CA LYS A 456 -4.02 -18.81 18.82
C LYS A 456 -4.13 -20.14 18.08
N LEU A 457 -4.42 -20.12 16.77
CA LEU A 457 -4.59 -21.35 15.98
C LEU A 457 -3.32 -22.19 15.92
N LEU A 458 -2.15 -21.56 15.92
CA LEU A 458 -0.86 -22.26 15.87
C LEU A 458 -0.47 -22.97 17.16
N THR A 459 -1.15 -22.68 18.27
CA THR A 459 -1.01 -23.49 19.50
C THR A 459 -1.70 -24.86 19.38
N HIS A 460 -2.49 -25.10 18.32
CA HIS A 460 -3.10 -26.40 18.08
C HIS A 460 -2.04 -27.43 17.64
N PRO A 461 -1.98 -28.63 18.25
CA PRO A 461 -0.89 -29.58 18.02
C PRO A 461 -0.77 -30.05 16.56
N ALA A 462 -1.86 -30.03 15.79
CA ALA A 462 -1.89 -30.45 14.39
C ALA A 462 -1.60 -29.35 13.35
N ILE A 463 -1.48 -28.07 13.73
CA ILE A 463 -1.31 -26.95 12.79
C ILE A 463 0.15 -26.55 12.68
N SER A 464 0.65 -26.38 11.45
CA SER A 464 2.03 -26.02 11.11
C SER A 464 2.15 -24.56 10.67
N GLU A 465 1.27 -24.10 9.79
CA GLU A 465 1.22 -22.71 9.31
C GLU A 465 -0.25 -22.28 9.25
N VAL A 466 -0.52 -20.98 9.43
CA VAL A 466 -1.84 -20.41 9.21
C VAL A 466 -1.71 -18.98 8.69
N ALA A 467 -2.65 -18.54 7.87
CA ALA A 467 -2.84 -17.14 7.50
C ALA A 467 -4.32 -16.78 7.63
N VAL A 468 -4.62 -15.67 8.29
CA VAL A 468 -5.98 -15.17 8.49
C VAL A 468 -6.16 -13.85 7.75
N LEU A 469 -7.22 -13.79 6.98
CA LEU A 469 -7.61 -12.62 6.20
C LEU A 469 -9.11 -12.38 6.37
N GLY A 470 -9.48 -11.09 6.32
CA GLY A 470 -10.87 -10.68 6.19
C GLY A 470 -11.35 -11.04 4.80
N VAL A 471 -12.51 -11.68 4.75
CA VAL A 471 -13.30 -11.81 3.53
C VAL A 471 -14.64 -11.16 3.77
N PRO A 472 -15.25 -10.63 2.71
CA PRO A 472 -16.59 -10.06 2.80
C PRO A 472 -17.60 -11.05 3.39
N ASP A 473 -18.49 -10.56 4.23
CA ASP A 473 -19.60 -11.30 4.82
C ASP A 473 -20.88 -10.44 4.78
N PRO A 474 -22.00 -10.95 4.23
CA PRO A 474 -23.22 -10.17 4.06
C PRO A 474 -23.84 -9.63 5.36
N LEU A 475 -23.57 -10.27 6.51
CA LEU A 475 -24.16 -9.89 7.80
C LEU A 475 -23.17 -9.07 8.65
N TRP A 476 -21.89 -9.42 8.59
CA TRP A 476 -20.86 -8.85 9.46
C TRP A 476 -19.99 -7.80 8.76
N GLY A 477 -20.20 -7.53 7.46
CA GLY A 477 -19.32 -6.69 6.63
C GLY A 477 -18.12 -7.49 6.16
N GLU A 478 -17.25 -7.88 7.09
CA GLU A 478 -16.20 -8.87 6.85
C GLU A 478 -16.22 -9.96 7.94
N VAL A 479 -15.72 -11.14 7.61
CA VAL A 479 -15.42 -12.23 8.56
C VAL A 479 -14.03 -12.79 8.29
N GLY A 480 -13.43 -13.41 9.30
CA GLY A 480 -12.17 -14.10 9.12
C GLY A 480 -12.33 -15.41 8.38
N ILE A 481 -11.38 -15.74 7.50
CA ILE A 481 -11.08 -17.13 7.11
C ILE A 481 -9.64 -17.44 7.50
N ALA A 482 -9.39 -18.70 7.87
CA ALA A 482 -8.07 -19.18 8.22
C ALA A 482 -7.61 -20.24 7.20
N VAL A 483 -6.56 -19.93 6.44
CA VAL A 483 -5.90 -20.91 5.57
C VAL A 483 -4.79 -21.58 6.37
N CYS A 484 -4.93 -22.87 6.60
CA CYS A 484 -4.13 -23.68 7.50
C CYS A 484 -3.29 -24.71 6.73
N VAL A 485 -2.12 -25.03 7.24
CA VAL A 485 -1.31 -26.17 6.81
C VAL A 485 -1.17 -27.12 7.99
N ALA A 486 -1.56 -28.37 7.82
CA ALA A 486 -1.42 -29.39 8.85
C ALA A 486 0.03 -29.87 8.99
N LYS A 487 0.42 -30.34 10.17
CA LYS A 487 1.70 -31.03 10.35
C LYS A 487 1.70 -32.38 9.62
N PRO A 488 2.83 -32.82 9.05
CA PRO A 488 2.93 -34.13 8.41
C PRO A 488 2.41 -35.26 9.30
N GLY A 489 1.53 -36.11 8.76
CA GLY A 489 0.94 -37.24 9.49
C GLY A 489 -0.15 -36.88 10.52
N SER A 490 -0.54 -35.60 10.63
CA SER A 490 -1.64 -35.16 11.48
C SER A 490 -2.94 -35.03 10.67
N ALA A 491 -4.06 -35.50 11.23
CA ALA A 491 -5.39 -35.23 10.70
C ALA A 491 -6.07 -34.18 11.59
N VAL A 492 -6.58 -33.11 10.98
CA VAL A 492 -7.31 -32.05 11.68
C VAL A 492 -8.42 -31.55 10.77
N THR A 493 -9.61 -31.36 11.35
CA THR A 493 -10.77 -30.85 10.62
C THR A 493 -11.10 -29.43 11.06
N GLU A 494 -11.91 -28.74 10.27
CA GLU A 494 -12.49 -27.45 10.61
C GLU A 494 -13.22 -27.49 11.97
N LYS A 495 -13.97 -28.56 12.24
CA LYS A 495 -14.68 -28.75 13.51
C LYS A 495 -13.73 -28.83 14.71
N ASP A 496 -12.57 -29.46 14.54
CA ASP A 496 -11.56 -29.57 15.60
C ASP A 496 -10.95 -28.21 15.92
N LEU A 497 -10.66 -27.40 14.89
CA LEU A 497 -10.14 -26.04 15.09
C LEU A 497 -11.18 -25.12 15.71
N PHE A 498 -12.44 -25.16 15.25
CA PHE A 498 -13.53 -24.43 15.89
C PHE A 498 -13.67 -24.77 17.37
N ALA A 499 -13.68 -26.06 17.72
CA ALA A 499 -13.75 -26.51 19.11
C ALA A 499 -12.53 -26.07 19.93
N PHE A 500 -11.36 -25.98 19.31
CA PHE A 500 -10.13 -25.54 19.97
C PHE A 500 -10.13 -24.05 20.33
N ILE A 501 -10.62 -23.18 19.43
CA ILE A 501 -10.65 -21.73 19.67
C ILE A 501 -11.91 -21.24 20.41
N ASP A 502 -12.96 -22.05 20.49
CA ASP A 502 -14.16 -21.74 21.28
C ASP A 502 -13.79 -21.56 22.77
N GLY A 503 -14.27 -20.46 23.37
CA GLY A 503 -13.90 -20.05 24.73
C GLY A 503 -12.49 -19.48 24.92
N ARG A 504 -11.63 -19.46 23.88
CA ARG A 504 -10.27 -18.86 23.92
C ARG A 504 -10.19 -17.50 23.25
N MET A 505 -11.24 -17.08 22.54
CA MET A 505 -11.39 -15.75 21.96
C MET A 505 -12.87 -15.36 21.84
N SER A 506 -13.14 -14.07 21.72
CA SER A 506 -14.49 -13.56 21.46
C SER A 506 -15.02 -14.07 20.11
N ARG A 507 -16.29 -14.50 20.07
CA ARG A 507 -16.89 -15.14 18.88
C ARG A 507 -16.80 -14.34 17.58
N TYR A 508 -16.88 -13.01 17.65
CA TYR A 508 -16.79 -12.15 16.46
C TYR A 508 -15.39 -12.15 15.81
N LYS A 509 -14.35 -12.55 16.56
CA LYS A 509 -12.98 -12.70 16.04
C LYS A 509 -12.72 -14.09 15.45
N MET A 510 -13.58 -15.07 15.71
CA MET A 510 -13.34 -16.44 15.24
C MET A 510 -13.48 -16.51 13.71
N PRO A 511 -12.55 -17.17 12.99
CA PRO A 511 -12.73 -17.46 11.58
C PRO A 511 -14.04 -18.21 11.35
N LYS A 512 -14.75 -17.85 10.28
CA LYS A 512 -15.95 -18.55 9.83
C LYS A 512 -15.63 -19.81 9.04
N ARG A 513 -14.44 -19.87 8.43
CA ARG A 513 -13.97 -21.03 7.69
C ARG A 513 -12.51 -21.36 7.96
N PHE A 514 -12.21 -22.66 7.95
CA PHE A 514 -10.87 -23.20 7.99
C PHE A 514 -10.58 -23.98 6.70
N ILE A 515 -9.63 -23.49 5.93
CA ILE A 515 -9.22 -24.06 4.64
C ILE A 515 -7.88 -24.76 4.85
N PHE A 516 -7.66 -25.94 4.26
CA PHE A 516 -6.43 -26.69 4.45
C PHE A 516 -5.64 -26.83 3.14
N TRP A 517 -4.41 -26.32 3.15
CA TRP A 517 -3.45 -26.44 2.04
C TRP A 517 -2.26 -27.32 2.43
N GLU A 518 -1.59 -27.85 1.41
CA GLU A 518 -0.30 -28.53 1.60
C GLU A 518 0.81 -27.53 1.98
N THR A 519 0.82 -26.33 1.39
CA THR A 519 1.77 -25.25 1.70
C THR A 519 1.15 -23.88 1.45
N LEU A 520 1.62 -22.84 2.16
CA LEU A 520 1.24 -21.44 1.90
C LEU A 520 2.19 -20.77 0.90
N PRO A 521 1.69 -19.92 -0.03
CA PRO A 521 2.51 -19.14 -0.95
C PRO A 521 3.41 -18.16 -0.17
N LYS A 522 4.69 -18.14 -0.52
CA LYS A 522 5.73 -17.34 0.13
C LYS A 522 6.35 -16.39 -0.89
N SER A 523 6.46 -15.11 -0.54
CA SER A 523 7.13 -14.10 -1.36
C SER A 523 8.58 -14.49 -1.64
N ALA A 524 9.21 -13.77 -2.56
CA ALA A 524 10.63 -13.92 -2.83
C ALA A 524 11.53 -13.77 -1.58
N TYR A 525 11.02 -13.16 -0.49
CA TYR A 525 11.70 -13.02 0.81
C TYR A 525 11.29 -14.07 1.86
N GLY A 526 10.51 -15.09 1.48
CA GLY A 526 10.04 -16.13 2.41
C GLY A 526 8.91 -15.69 3.34
N LYS A 527 8.31 -14.51 3.10
CA LYS A 527 7.16 -13.99 3.86
C LYS A 527 5.85 -14.45 3.24
N ILE A 528 4.90 -14.86 4.07
CA ILE A 528 3.50 -15.05 3.67
C ILE A 528 2.83 -13.68 3.74
N THR A 529 2.24 -13.22 2.63
CA THR A 529 1.50 -11.94 2.61
C THR A 529 0.03 -12.23 2.35
N LYS A 530 -0.87 -11.45 2.95
CA LYS A 530 -2.32 -11.65 2.75
C LYS A 530 -2.75 -11.47 1.31
N LYS A 531 -2.06 -10.59 0.57
CA LYS A 531 -2.25 -10.43 -0.88
C LYS A 531 -2.00 -11.75 -1.61
N MET A 532 -0.86 -12.40 -1.38
CA MET A 532 -0.54 -13.69 -2.01
C MET A 532 -1.50 -14.81 -1.59
N ILE A 533 -1.92 -14.82 -0.31
CA ILE A 533 -2.91 -15.79 0.16
C ILE A 533 -4.25 -15.57 -0.54
N ARG A 534 -4.69 -14.32 -0.69
CA ARG A 534 -5.91 -13.97 -1.42
C ARG A 534 -5.82 -14.35 -2.90
N GLU A 535 -4.73 -14.01 -3.58
CA GLU A 535 -4.49 -14.38 -4.99
C GLU A 535 -4.49 -15.90 -5.19
N GLU A 536 -3.88 -16.66 -4.28
CA GLU A 536 -3.85 -18.12 -4.36
C GLU A 536 -5.22 -18.75 -4.02
N LEU A 537 -5.94 -18.22 -3.02
CA LEU A 537 -7.32 -18.63 -2.72
C LEU A 537 -8.22 -18.41 -3.94
N GLN A 538 -8.04 -17.29 -4.66
CA GLN A 538 -8.73 -16.99 -5.91
C GLN A 538 -8.33 -17.99 -7.02
N ALA A 539 -7.03 -18.24 -7.20
CA ALA A 539 -6.53 -19.19 -8.20
C ALA A 539 -7.03 -20.63 -7.98
N ARG A 540 -7.20 -21.05 -6.71
CA ARG A 540 -7.73 -22.37 -6.34
C ARG A 540 -9.26 -22.45 -6.36
N GLY A 541 -9.96 -21.32 -6.53
CA GLY A 541 -11.42 -21.25 -6.41
C GLY A 541 -11.92 -21.54 -4.99
N GLU A 542 -11.08 -21.29 -3.99
CA GLU A 542 -11.37 -21.52 -2.57
C GLU A 542 -11.72 -20.21 -1.83
N LEU A 543 -11.36 -19.07 -2.41
CA LEU A 543 -12.18 -17.86 -2.37
C LEU A 543 -13.15 -17.94 -3.55
N ASP A 544 -14.44 -17.76 -3.29
CA ASP A 544 -15.41 -17.48 -4.35
C ASP A 544 -15.16 -16.06 -4.87
N ASP A 545 -14.22 -15.95 -5.80
CA ASP A 545 -13.95 -14.76 -6.60
C ASP A 545 -13.64 -15.22 -8.03
N LYS A 546 -14.61 -15.88 -8.67
CA LYS A 546 -14.74 -15.66 -10.10
C LYS A 546 -15.22 -14.20 -10.23
N PRO A 547 -14.44 -13.27 -10.83
CA PRO A 547 -15.08 -12.09 -11.39
C PRO A 547 -16.16 -12.62 -12.31
N ALA A 548 -17.39 -12.18 -12.10
CA ALA A 548 -18.55 -12.66 -12.81
C ALA A 548 -18.49 -12.20 -14.27
N ASN A 549 -17.67 -12.84 -15.10
CA ASN A 549 -17.82 -12.83 -16.55
C ASN A 549 -18.92 -13.80 -17.02
N ASP A 550 -19.64 -14.41 -16.08
CA ASP A 550 -21.00 -14.92 -16.32
C ASP A 550 -21.92 -14.36 -15.22
N MET A 551 -22.48 -13.18 -15.51
CA MET A 551 -23.60 -12.60 -14.78
C MET A 551 -24.91 -13.08 -15.42
N PRO A 552 -25.75 -13.88 -14.73
CA PRO A 552 -27.15 -13.98 -15.11
C PRO A 552 -27.77 -12.59 -14.95
N ALA A 553 -28.34 -12.06 -16.04
CA ALA A 553 -29.01 -10.77 -16.05
C ALA A 553 -30.22 -10.77 -15.09
N LEU A 554 -30.04 -10.20 -13.90
CA LEU A 554 -31.14 -9.80 -13.05
C LEU A 554 -31.42 -8.33 -13.34
N ARG A 555 -32.38 -8.07 -14.24
CA ARG A 555 -32.86 -6.71 -14.54
C ARG A 555 -33.51 -6.02 -13.34
N GLN A 556 -33.62 -6.69 -12.19
CA GLN A 556 -34.10 -6.12 -10.94
C GLN A 556 -33.10 -6.41 -9.82
N PHE A 557 -32.73 -5.37 -9.09
CA PHE A 557 -31.96 -5.50 -7.87
C PHE A 557 -32.84 -5.90 -6.71
N LYS A 558 -32.34 -6.85 -5.92
CA LYS A 558 -32.89 -7.14 -4.62
C LYS A 558 -32.33 -6.14 -3.62
N HIS A 559 -33.17 -5.22 -3.15
CA HIS A 559 -32.77 -4.26 -2.13
C HIS A 559 -32.95 -4.86 -0.71
N PRO A 560 -32.15 -4.40 0.27
CA PRO A 560 -32.12 -4.99 1.62
C PRO A 560 -33.42 -4.79 2.41
N GLY A 561 -34.22 -3.78 2.05
CA GLY A 561 -35.47 -3.47 2.69
C GLY A 561 -36.71 -3.76 1.84
N PRO A 562 -37.92 -3.64 2.43
CA PRO A 562 -39.16 -3.88 1.70
C PRO A 562 -39.35 -2.85 0.59
N ALA A 563 -39.88 -3.29 -0.56
CA ALA A 563 -40.23 -2.40 -1.65
C ALA A 563 -41.17 -1.29 -1.16
N ALA A 564 -40.81 -0.03 -1.41
CA ALA A 564 -41.67 1.08 -1.04
C ALA A 564 -42.96 1.07 -1.88
N PRO A 565 -44.13 1.32 -1.28
CA PRO A 565 -45.41 1.31 -1.99
C PRO A 565 -45.53 2.48 -2.98
N ILE A 566 -44.89 3.61 -2.68
CA ILE A 566 -44.77 4.75 -3.59
C ILE A 566 -43.45 4.57 -4.34
N ARG A 567 -43.50 4.49 -5.68
CA ARG A 567 -42.32 4.33 -6.55
C ARG A 567 -41.77 5.65 -7.11
N ARG A 568 -42.64 6.66 -7.17
CA ARG A 568 -42.41 7.95 -7.84
C ARG A 568 -42.85 9.06 -6.87
N GLU A 569 -41.90 9.86 -6.42
CA GLU A 569 -42.14 10.96 -5.51
C GLU A 569 -42.03 12.26 -6.31
N ALA A 570 -43.15 12.84 -6.69
CA ALA A 570 -43.23 14.02 -7.55
C ALA A 570 -43.84 15.21 -6.79
N VAL A 571 -43.20 16.37 -6.91
CA VAL A 571 -43.72 17.64 -6.37
C VAL A 571 -43.76 18.66 -7.50
N ARG A 572 -44.98 19.09 -7.86
CA ARG A 572 -45.17 20.18 -8.83
C ARG A 572 -44.83 21.52 -8.19
N THR A 573 -44.08 22.33 -8.91
CA THR A 573 -43.54 23.58 -8.39
C THR A 573 -43.25 24.60 -9.49
N ALA A 574 -43.13 25.87 -9.10
CA ALA A 574 -42.68 26.93 -9.97
C ALA A 574 -41.14 26.99 -9.98
N LEU A 575 -40.55 26.68 -11.13
CA LEU A 575 -39.12 26.73 -11.36
C LEU A 575 -38.74 28.06 -12.02
N LYS A 576 -37.74 28.73 -11.46
CA LYS A 576 -37.16 29.96 -12.01
C LYS A 576 -35.68 29.77 -12.33
N PRO A 577 -35.12 30.50 -13.32
CA PRO A 577 -33.72 30.42 -13.65
C PRO A 577 -32.82 30.75 -12.45
N VAL A 578 -31.72 30.01 -12.32
CA VAL A 578 -30.64 30.23 -11.36
C VAL A 578 -29.33 30.27 -12.15
N GLU A 579 -28.58 31.36 -12.03
CA GLU A 579 -27.28 31.52 -12.68
C GLU A 579 -26.30 32.17 -11.71
N GLY A 580 -25.05 31.70 -11.72
CA GLY A 580 -24.02 32.23 -10.84
C GLY A 580 -22.63 31.75 -11.22
N MET A 581 -21.66 32.25 -10.47
CA MET A 581 -20.26 31.82 -10.57
C MET A 581 -19.79 31.36 -9.20
N LEU A 582 -19.22 30.17 -9.13
CA LEU A 582 -18.57 29.65 -7.93
C LEU A 582 -17.17 30.24 -7.82
N ARG A 583 -16.84 30.77 -6.64
CA ARG A 583 -15.62 31.53 -6.42
C ARG A 583 -14.45 30.63 -6.02
N PRO A 584 -13.23 30.88 -6.53
CA PRO A 584 -12.04 30.17 -6.08
C PRO A 584 -11.75 30.33 -4.58
N GLY A 585 -11.15 29.30 -3.98
CA GLY A 585 -10.76 29.27 -2.57
C GLY A 585 -11.85 28.79 -1.61
N GLU A 586 -13.08 28.57 -2.11
CA GLU A 586 -14.23 28.17 -1.31
C GLU A 586 -14.61 26.71 -1.54
N VAL A 587 -15.26 26.10 -0.55
CA VAL A 587 -15.79 24.73 -0.67
C VAL A 587 -16.88 24.70 -1.75
N PHE A 588 -16.76 23.76 -2.69
CA PHE A 588 -17.65 23.62 -3.85
C PHE A 588 -19.14 23.62 -3.44
N MET A 589 -19.47 22.85 -2.41
CA MET A 589 -20.83 22.79 -1.87
C MET A 589 -21.34 24.12 -1.33
N ALA A 590 -20.51 24.87 -0.60
CA ALA A 590 -20.89 26.14 0.00
C ALA A 590 -21.22 27.17 -1.07
N GLU A 591 -20.44 27.20 -2.16
CA GLU A 591 -20.69 28.12 -3.28
C GLU A 591 -21.94 27.74 -4.08
N VAL A 592 -22.19 26.45 -4.30
CA VAL A 592 -23.45 26.00 -4.93
C VAL A 592 -24.66 26.40 -4.08
N ALA A 593 -24.59 26.17 -2.77
CA ALA A 593 -25.65 26.57 -1.84
C ALA A 593 -25.87 28.09 -1.83
N ARG A 594 -24.79 28.88 -1.89
CA ARG A 594 -24.86 30.35 -1.97
C ARG A 594 -25.60 30.82 -3.22
N VAL A 595 -25.31 30.24 -4.39
CA VAL A 595 -25.99 30.60 -5.65
C VAL A 595 -27.50 30.36 -5.55
N PHE A 596 -27.92 29.27 -4.92
CA PHE A 596 -29.35 28.99 -4.67
C PHE A 596 -29.97 29.97 -3.67
N ALA A 597 -29.26 30.29 -2.59
CA ALA A 597 -29.72 31.23 -1.57
C ALA A 597 -29.91 32.65 -2.15
N GLU A 598 -28.97 33.12 -2.97
CA GLU A 598 -29.04 34.41 -3.68
C GLU A 598 -30.21 34.47 -4.66
N ALA A 599 -30.50 33.33 -5.32
CA ALA A 599 -31.68 33.21 -6.18
C ALA A 599 -32.98 33.05 -5.38
N GLY A 600 -32.94 32.89 -4.05
CA GLY A 600 -34.13 32.63 -3.21
C GLY A 600 -34.81 31.30 -3.55
N CYS A 601 -34.02 30.27 -3.81
CA CYS A 601 -34.46 28.91 -4.11
C CYS A 601 -34.04 27.95 -2.98
N LYS A 602 -34.89 26.97 -2.66
CA LYS A 602 -34.65 25.92 -1.67
C LYS A 602 -34.05 24.64 -2.26
N GLY A 603 -34.27 24.39 -3.55
CA GLY A 603 -33.73 23.22 -4.25
C GLY A 603 -34.05 23.25 -5.75
N GLY A 604 -33.44 22.34 -6.50
CA GLY A 604 -33.51 22.30 -7.96
C GLY A 604 -32.26 21.65 -8.55
N PHE A 605 -31.78 22.14 -9.68
CA PHE A 605 -30.52 21.67 -10.28
C PHE A 605 -29.67 22.81 -10.85
N LEU A 606 -28.38 22.53 -11.03
CA LEU A 606 -27.45 23.34 -11.81
C LEU A 606 -26.65 22.46 -12.75
N ASN A 607 -26.50 22.91 -13.99
CA ASN A 607 -25.43 22.49 -14.87
C ASN A 607 -24.17 23.30 -14.57
N ILE A 608 -23.05 22.62 -14.66
CA ILE A 608 -21.72 23.10 -14.35
C ILE A 608 -20.89 22.90 -15.61
N GLU A 609 -20.31 23.99 -16.10
CA GLU A 609 -19.47 23.97 -17.30
C GLU A 609 -18.16 24.72 -17.03
N GLY A 610 -17.04 24.05 -17.32
CA GLY A 610 -15.71 24.61 -17.11
C GLY A 610 -15.35 24.86 -15.64
N GLY A 611 -14.21 25.53 -15.44
CA GLY A 611 -13.61 25.71 -14.11
C GLY A 611 -12.96 24.43 -13.58
N ALA A 612 -12.52 24.46 -12.32
CA ALA A 612 -11.81 23.35 -11.71
C ALA A 612 -11.93 23.39 -10.18
N CYS A 613 -11.78 22.22 -9.57
CA CYS A 613 -11.56 22.07 -8.13
C CYS A 613 -10.17 21.50 -7.85
N ASP A 614 -9.54 21.95 -6.77
CA ASP A 614 -8.29 21.44 -6.22
C ASP A 614 -8.17 21.81 -4.71
N PRO A 615 -8.16 20.85 -3.78
CA PRO A 615 -8.35 19.41 -4.00
C PRO A 615 -9.71 19.12 -4.65
N PHE A 616 -9.77 18.00 -5.37
CA PHE A 616 -10.99 17.46 -5.94
C PHE A 616 -11.12 15.99 -5.57
N ARG A 617 -12.31 15.57 -5.14
CA ARG A 617 -12.59 14.17 -4.83
C ARG A 617 -13.88 13.73 -5.49
N TYR A 618 -13.90 12.49 -5.95
CA TYR A 618 -15.08 11.87 -6.54
C TYR A 618 -15.12 10.38 -6.21
N VAL A 619 -16.27 9.76 -6.42
CA VAL A 619 -16.45 8.32 -6.30
C VAL A 619 -16.89 7.72 -7.63
N LEU A 620 -16.46 6.47 -7.86
CA LEU A 620 -16.97 5.59 -8.92
C LEU A 620 -17.69 4.40 -8.29
N PRO A 621 -18.65 3.78 -9.00
CA PRO A 621 -19.15 2.46 -8.63
C PRO A 621 -17.97 1.49 -8.50
N ALA A 622 -17.99 0.63 -7.50
CA ALA A 622 -16.93 -0.35 -7.26
C ALA A 622 -17.50 -1.76 -7.27
N PHE A 623 -16.63 -2.75 -7.52
CA PHE A 623 -17.03 -4.14 -7.42
C PHE A 623 -17.48 -4.47 -6.01
N SER A 624 -18.71 -4.96 -5.91
CA SER A 624 -19.19 -5.61 -4.70
C SER A 624 -18.73 -7.05 -4.67
N PRO A 625 -18.35 -7.56 -3.49
CA PRO A 625 -18.11 -8.98 -3.28
C PRO A 625 -19.40 -9.82 -3.28
N ASP A 626 -20.56 -9.17 -3.33
CA ASP A 626 -21.89 -9.79 -3.43
C ASP A 626 -22.63 -9.26 -4.66
N LYS A 627 -23.12 -10.17 -5.50
CA LYS A 627 -23.91 -9.84 -6.70
C LYS A 627 -25.24 -9.17 -6.38
N ASP A 628 -25.81 -9.42 -5.21
CA ASP A 628 -27.09 -8.82 -4.80
C ASP A 628 -26.91 -7.36 -4.33
N HIS A 629 -25.69 -6.97 -3.93
CA HIS A 629 -25.39 -5.68 -3.30
C HIS A 629 -24.38 -4.80 -4.07
N ALA A 630 -24.28 -4.93 -5.39
CA ALA A 630 -23.34 -4.17 -6.22
C ALA A 630 -23.52 -2.65 -6.21
N ALA A 631 -24.75 -2.15 -6.26
CA ALA A 631 -25.07 -0.72 -6.20
C ALA A 631 -24.70 -0.01 -4.88
N TRP A 632 -24.14 -0.71 -3.89
CA TRP A 632 -23.83 -0.19 -2.56
C TRP A 632 -22.34 0.10 -2.35
N TYR A 633 -21.50 -0.22 -3.34
CA TYR A 633 -20.05 -0.07 -3.25
C TYR A 633 -19.57 1.03 -4.19
N SER A 634 -18.75 1.92 -3.65
CA SER A 634 -18.07 2.93 -4.44
C SER A 634 -16.61 3.06 -3.99
N ALA A 635 -15.73 3.42 -4.91
CA ALA A 635 -14.33 3.68 -4.65
C ALA A 635 -14.09 5.20 -4.72
N THR A 636 -13.37 5.74 -3.73
CA THR A 636 -13.04 7.16 -3.69
C THR A 636 -11.73 7.44 -4.40
N PHE A 637 -11.72 8.49 -5.22
CA PHE A 637 -10.58 8.97 -6.00
C PHE A 637 -10.27 10.41 -5.63
N ALA A 638 -8.98 10.72 -5.55
CA ALA A 638 -8.45 12.04 -5.21
C ALA A 638 -7.28 12.38 -6.17
N PRO A 639 -7.59 12.85 -7.40
CA PRO A 639 -6.57 13.14 -8.41
C PRO A 639 -5.65 14.29 -7.99
N GLU A 640 -4.34 14.12 -8.21
CA GLU A 640 -3.29 15.08 -7.84
C GLU A 640 -3.42 16.43 -8.54
N ALA A 641 -3.85 16.44 -9.81
CA ALA A 641 -4.03 17.69 -10.58
C ALA A 641 -5.39 18.38 -10.31
N GLY A 642 -6.14 17.90 -9.33
CA GLY A 642 -7.53 18.28 -9.11
C GLY A 642 -8.44 17.75 -10.22
N GLY A 643 -9.61 18.38 -10.37
CA GLY A 643 -10.60 18.02 -11.38
C GLY A 643 -11.03 19.25 -12.16
N LYS A 644 -10.78 19.25 -13.47
CA LYS A 644 -11.29 20.28 -14.38
C LYS A 644 -12.61 19.81 -14.98
N PHE A 645 -13.72 20.48 -14.65
CA PHE A 645 -15.04 20.10 -15.13
C PHE A 645 -15.15 20.27 -16.64
N HIS A 646 -15.57 19.21 -17.31
CA HIS A 646 -16.04 19.25 -18.69
C HIS A 646 -17.53 19.59 -18.71
N SER A 647 -18.32 18.79 -17.98
CA SER A 647 -19.75 18.97 -17.79
C SER A 647 -20.16 18.28 -16.49
N ALA A 648 -21.00 18.90 -15.67
CA ALA A 648 -21.58 18.22 -14.51
C ALA A 648 -22.99 18.74 -14.21
N THR A 649 -23.80 17.91 -13.57
CA THR A 649 -25.15 18.26 -13.12
C THR A 649 -25.21 18.05 -11.61
N ALA A 650 -25.60 19.08 -10.87
CA ALA A 650 -25.79 19.04 -9.44
C ALA A 650 -27.27 19.19 -9.09
N MET A 651 -27.84 18.20 -8.41
CA MET A 651 -29.13 18.31 -7.73
C MET A 651 -28.91 18.95 -6.38
N VAL A 652 -29.65 20.02 -6.10
CA VAL A 652 -29.49 20.83 -4.89
C VAL A 652 -30.73 20.68 -4.03
N GLY A 653 -30.49 20.42 -2.76
CA GLY A 653 -31.51 20.16 -1.78
C GLY A 653 -31.03 20.47 -0.37
N GLU A 654 -31.56 19.73 0.59
CA GLU A 654 -31.24 19.86 2.01
C GLU A 654 -31.09 18.51 2.72
N ARG A 655 -30.27 18.49 3.76
CA ARG A 655 -30.15 17.42 4.75
C ARG A 655 -30.21 18.04 6.14
N ASP A 656 -31.16 17.60 6.95
CA ASP A 656 -31.37 18.13 8.31
C ASP A 656 -31.50 19.66 8.36
N GLY A 657 -32.16 20.25 7.35
CA GLY A 657 -32.36 21.71 7.20
C GLY A 657 -31.12 22.49 6.76
N THR A 658 -30.01 21.82 6.45
CA THR A 658 -28.79 22.41 5.89
C THR A 658 -28.72 22.12 4.40
N PRO A 659 -28.21 23.02 3.54
CA PRO A 659 -28.01 22.72 2.12
C PRO A 659 -27.23 21.42 1.93
N PHE A 660 -27.59 20.63 0.92
CA PHE A 660 -26.90 19.40 0.50
C PHE A 660 -26.99 19.28 -1.02
N LEU A 661 -26.01 18.64 -1.66
CA LEU A 661 -26.03 18.44 -3.09
C LEU A 661 -25.60 17.02 -3.49
N HIS A 662 -26.18 16.54 -4.59
CA HIS A 662 -25.80 15.31 -5.28
C HIS A 662 -25.30 15.73 -6.67
N CYS A 663 -24.09 15.34 -7.08
CA CYS A 663 -23.52 15.87 -8.32
C CYS A 663 -22.76 14.81 -9.12
N HIS A 664 -23.21 14.55 -10.35
CA HIS A 664 -22.53 13.70 -11.31
C HIS A 664 -21.94 14.54 -12.43
N GLY A 665 -20.80 14.12 -12.97
CA GLY A 665 -20.19 14.84 -14.08
C GLY A 665 -19.01 14.15 -14.70
N ILE A 666 -18.49 14.79 -15.73
CA ILE A 666 -17.30 14.42 -16.50
C ILE A 666 -16.25 15.51 -16.28
N TRP A 667 -15.02 15.10 -16.03
CA TRP A 667 -13.89 15.98 -15.74
C TRP A 667 -12.57 15.40 -16.25
N ASP A 668 -11.59 16.28 -16.41
CA ASP A 668 -10.20 15.94 -16.69
C ASP A 668 -9.39 15.98 -15.38
N THR A 669 -8.73 14.87 -15.07
CA THR A 669 -7.88 14.69 -13.88
C THR A 669 -6.38 14.82 -14.18
N GLY A 670 -6.01 15.18 -15.41
CA GLY A 670 -4.61 15.26 -15.84
C GLY A 670 -3.96 13.91 -16.20
N GLU A 671 -4.71 12.80 -16.13
CA GLU A 671 -4.22 11.44 -16.38
C GLU A 671 -4.30 11.00 -17.87
N GLY A 672 -4.66 11.92 -18.77
CA GLY A 672 -4.71 11.65 -20.21
C GLY A 672 -6.01 11.02 -20.73
N ALA A 673 -7.03 10.88 -19.89
CA ALA A 673 -8.39 10.50 -20.27
C ALA A 673 -9.42 11.25 -19.40
N LEU A 674 -10.62 11.47 -19.94
CA LEU A 674 -11.73 11.99 -19.16
C LEU A 674 -12.21 10.94 -18.14
N ARG A 675 -12.60 11.42 -16.97
CA ARG A 675 -13.21 10.63 -15.90
C ARG A 675 -14.64 11.11 -15.69
N MET A 676 -15.49 10.22 -15.21
CA MET A 676 -16.86 10.51 -14.82
C MET A 676 -17.09 9.99 -13.40
N GLY A 677 -18.13 10.42 -12.70
CA GLY A 677 -18.55 9.83 -11.44
C GLY A 677 -19.40 10.78 -10.62
N HIS A 678 -19.44 10.54 -9.30
CA HIS A 678 -20.11 11.41 -8.34
C HIS A 678 -19.08 12.23 -7.55
N VAL A 679 -19.19 13.56 -7.59
CA VAL A 679 -18.33 14.48 -6.83
C VAL A 679 -18.57 14.33 -5.33
N LEU A 680 -17.51 14.27 -4.51
CA LEU A 680 -17.60 14.44 -3.06
C LEU A 680 -17.49 15.93 -2.73
N PRO A 681 -18.62 16.62 -2.45
CA PRO A 681 -18.69 18.07 -2.58
C PRO A 681 -18.13 18.82 -1.37
N PHE A 682 -17.98 18.13 -0.23
CA PHE A 682 -17.35 18.66 0.99
C PHE A 682 -15.82 18.65 0.92
N ASP A 683 -15.26 17.74 0.14
CA ASP A 683 -13.82 17.53 0.01
C ASP A 683 -13.23 18.25 -1.22
N SER A 684 -14.07 19.00 -1.95
CA SER A 684 -13.68 19.68 -3.19
C SER A 684 -13.68 21.19 -3.01
N ILE A 685 -12.55 21.84 -3.33
CA ILE A 685 -12.38 23.30 -3.23
C ILE A 685 -12.30 23.88 -4.63
N VAL A 686 -13.10 24.91 -4.92
CA VAL A 686 -13.06 25.59 -6.23
C VAL A 686 -11.68 26.22 -6.40
N SER A 687 -10.93 25.82 -7.43
CA SER A 687 -9.58 26.34 -7.71
C SER A 687 -9.56 27.28 -8.91
N ARG A 688 -10.48 27.09 -9.86
CA ARG A 688 -10.76 28.02 -10.96
C ARG A 688 -12.25 28.34 -10.98
N PRO A 689 -12.66 29.58 -11.27
CA PRO A 689 -14.06 29.96 -11.26
C PRO A 689 -14.90 29.01 -12.12
N ILE A 690 -16.03 28.56 -11.58
CA ILE A 690 -16.95 27.63 -12.23
C ILE A 690 -18.23 28.39 -12.56
N THR A 691 -18.70 28.31 -13.80
CA THR A 691 -19.99 28.90 -14.17
C THR A 691 -21.08 27.87 -13.96
N VAL A 692 -22.17 28.28 -13.30
CA VAL A 692 -23.32 27.41 -13.04
C VAL A 692 -24.60 28.04 -13.56
N LYS A 693 -25.44 27.23 -14.21
CA LYS A 693 -26.74 27.63 -14.76
C LYS A 693 -27.76 26.52 -14.57
N GLY A 694 -28.98 26.86 -14.19
CA GLY A 694 -30.04 25.87 -14.01
C GLY A 694 -31.33 26.50 -13.56
N TYR A 695 -32.13 25.73 -12.82
CA TYR A 695 -33.43 26.17 -12.33
C TYR A 695 -33.63 25.71 -10.89
N GLY A 696 -34.31 26.56 -10.11
CA GLY A 696 -34.63 26.28 -8.72
C GLY A 696 -36.06 26.65 -8.36
N SER A 697 -36.55 26.05 -7.28
CA SER A 697 -37.86 26.34 -6.69
C SER A 697 -37.71 27.03 -5.35
N ALA A 698 -38.63 27.94 -5.02
CA ALA A 698 -38.73 28.54 -3.69
C ALA A 698 -39.61 27.71 -2.72
N THR A 699 -40.45 26.81 -3.25
CA THR A 699 -41.50 26.11 -2.49
C THR A 699 -41.29 24.60 -2.42
N ALA A 700 -40.41 24.04 -3.26
CA ALA A 700 -40.04 22.63 -3.27
C ALA A 700 -38.51 22.46 -3.23
N THR A 701 -38.07 21.31 -2.74
CA THR A 701 -36.66 20.93 -2.63
C THR A 701 -36.51 19.41 -2.69
N PHE A 702 -35.27 18.93 -2.83
CA PHE A 702 -34.91 17.56 -2.51
C PHE A 702 -34.46 17.48 -1.05
N SER A 703 -35.06 16.61 -0.26
CA SER A 703 -34.71 16.41 1.14
C SER A 703 -34.09 15.02 1.30
N SER A 704 -32.88 14.98 1.84
CA SER A 704 -32.18 13.73 2.16
C SER A 704 -32.89 13.03 3.31
N ILE A 705 -33.47 11.85 3.05
CA ILE A 705 -34.18 11.05 4.06
C ILE A 705 -33.69 9.61 4.04
N PRO A 706 -33.67 8.91 5.20
CA PRO A 706 -33.46 7.48 5.23
C PRO A 706 -34.48 6.76 4.35
N ASP A 707 -33.97 5.92 3.46
CA ASP A 707 -34.75 5.17 2.51
C ASP A 707 -34.90 3.71 2.99
N PRO A 708 -36.14 3.27 3.27
CA PRO A 708 -36.36 1.97 3.88
C PRO A 708 -36.12 0.80 2.93
N GLU A 709 -36.09 1.03 1.61
CA GLU A 709 -35.88 -0.03 0.60
C GLU A 709 -34.39 -0.29 0.39
N THR A 710 -33.59 0.77 0.29
CA THR A 710 -32.15 0.68 -0.02
C THR A 710 -31.24 0.74 1.21
N ASN A 711 -31.75 1.17 2.36
CA ASN A 711 -31.00 1.47 3.60
C ASN A 711 -30.00 2.65 3.49
N PHE A 712 -30.10 3.46 2.42
CA PHE A 712 -29.33 4.68 2.24
C PHE A 712 -30.10 5.93 2.71
N THR A 713 -29.39 7.03 2.93
CA THR A 713 -30.05 8.35 3.04
C THR A 713 -30.05 8.99 1.65
N LEU A 714 -31.21 9.10 1.02
CA LEU A 714 -31.37 9.48 -0.38
C LEU A 714 -32.25 10.71 -0.53
N PHE A 715 -32.10 11.41 -1.65
CA PHE A 715 -32.92 12.57 -1.96
C PHE A 715 -34.36 12.16 -2.26
N SER A 716 -35.32 12.85 -1.63
CA SER A 716 -36.75 12.71 -1.86
C SER A 716 -37.36 14.07 -2.14
N ALA A 717 -38.20 14.17 -3.17
CA ALA A 717 -38.87 15.42 -3.50
C ALA A 717 -39.85 15.81 -2.39
N LYS A 718 -39.71 17.02 -1.83
CA LYS A 718 -40.57 17.57 -0.79
C LYS A 718 -40.97 19.00 -1.10
N GLY A 719 -42.17 19.39 -0.68
CA GLY A 719 -42.67 20.75 -0.82
C GLY A 719 -44.19 20.78 -0.84
N GLU A 720 -44.74 21.99 -0.89
CA GLU A 720 -46.16 22.19 -1.15
C GLU A 720 -46.42 21.97 -2.64
N SER A 721 -47.16 20.93 -2.97
CA SER A 721 -47.61 20.72 -4.35
C SER A 721 -48.53 21.86 -4.75
N GLY A 722 -48.19 22.56 -5.83
CA GLY A 722 -48.93 23.73 -6.31
C GLY A 722 -48.85 23.89 -7.83
N GLU A 723 -49.53 24.90 -8.36
CA GLU A 723 -49.44 25.25 -9.78
C GLU A 723 -48.02 25.74 -10.12
N GLY A 724 -47.46 25.25 -11.23
CA GLY A 724 -46.10 25.57 -11.62
C GLY A 724 -45.69 24.95 -12.95
N ASN A 725 -44.58 25.44 -13.50
CA ASN A 725 -43.98 25.05 -14.77
C ASN A 725 -42.96 23.90 -14.65
N GLY A 726 -42.87 23.23 -13.50
CA GLY A 726 -41.94 22.13 -13.36
C GLY A 726 -42.26 21.15 -12.24
N ILE A 727 -41.51 20.06 -12.23
CA ILE A 727 -41.64 18.95 -11.29
C ILE A 727 -40.25 18.60 -10.76
N LEU A 728 -40.12 18.49 -9.44
CA LEU A 728 -39.03 17.75 -8.81
C LEU A 728 -39.50 16.31 -8.64
N LEU A 729 -38.77 15.35 -9.21
CA LEU A 729 -39.14 13.95 -9.24
C LEU A 729 -37.99 13.11 -8.69
N ARG A 730 -38.31 12.19 -7.80
CA ARG A 730 -37.45 11.05 -7.46
C ARG A 730 -38.09 9.76 -7.95
N VAL A 731 -37.32 8.98 -8.70
CA VAL A 731 -37.67 7.62 -9.13
C VAL A 731 -36.90 6.63 -8.28
N ARG A 732 -37.62 5.67 -7.69
CA ARG A 732 -37.04 4.61 -6.85
C ARG A 732 -36.50 3.46 -7.69
N PRO A 733 -35.70 2.55 -7.09
CA PRO A 733 -35.10 1.44 -7.82
C PRO A 733 -36.08 0.60 -8.64
N ASN A 734 -35.57 -0.18 -9.59
CA ASN A 734 -36.34 -1.12 -10.41
C ASN A 734 -37.44 -0.52 -11.31
N GLU A 735 -37.72 0.79 -11.22
CA GLU A 735 -38.59 1.50 -12.16
C GLU A 735 -37.78 1.94 -13.38
N ASP A 736 -38.35 1.81 -14.58
CA ASP A 736 -37.73 2.37 -15.78
C ASP A 736 -37.81 3.90 -15.76
N VAL A 737 -36.66 4.56 -15.92
CA VAL A 737 -36.57 6.02 -15.80
C VAL A 737 -37.43 6.75 -16.84
N GLY A 738 -37.47 6.26 -18.08
CA GLY A 738 -38.23 6.88 -19.18
C GLY A 738 -39.73 6.74 -18.97
N ILE A 739 -40.19 5.54 -18.61
CA ILE A 739 -41.61 5.29 -18.29
C ILE A 739 -42.05 6.10 -17.07
N ALA A 740 -41.21 6.18 -16.02
CA ALA A 740 -41.53 6.95 -14.82
C ALA A 740 -41.74 8.44 -15.14
N ILE A 741 -40.91 9.02 -16.02
CA ILE A 741 -41.07 10.40 -16.49
C ILE A 741 -42.37 10.56 -17.28
N GLU A 742 -42.64 9.68 -18.26
CA GLU A 742 -43.85 9.73 -19.08
C GLU A 742 -45.13 9.65 -18.21
N ASP A 743 -45.14 8.78 -17.21
CA ASP A 743 -46.27 8.59 -16.32
C ASP A 743 -46.51 9.81 -15.42
N VAL A 744 -45.46 10.34 -14.78
CA VAL A 744 -45.57 11.52 -13.92
C VAL A 744 -46.02 12.74 -14.73
N CYS A 745 -45.50 12.92 -15.94
CA CYS A 745 -45.92 14.01 -16.81
C CYS A 745 -47.39 13.87 -17.23
N ARG A 746 -47.85 12.64 -17.54
CA ARG A 746 -49.26 12.38 -17.86
C ARG A 746 -50.18 12.68 -16.67
N GLU A 747 -49.79 12.28 -15.46
CA GLU A 747 -50.52 12.56 -14.22
C GLU A 747 -50.66 14.08 -13.97
N HIS A 748 -49.70 14.88 -14.43
CA HIS A 748 -49.68 16.34 -14.23
C HIS A 748 -50.10 17.14 -15.48
N GLY A 749 -50.47 16.47 -16.57
CA GLY A 749 -50.92 17.10 -17.82
C GLY A 749 -49.82 17.82 -18.61
N ILE A 750 -48.56 17.37 -18.51
CA ILE A 750 -47.41 17.96 -19.22
C ILE A 750 -47.20 17.22 -20.54
N GLU A 751 -47.39 17.91 -21.66
CA GLU A 751 -47.28 17.34 -23.01
C GLU A 751 -45.92 17.58 -23.67
N SER A 752 -45.17 18.58 -23.20
CA SER A 752 -43.81 18.85 -23.65
C SER A 752 -42.94 19.43 -22.52
N ALA A 753 -41.70 18.95 -22.41
CA ALA A 753 -40.79 19.40 -21.35
C ALA A 753 -39.31 19.17 -21.69
N ARG A 754 -38.43 19.88 -20.97
CA ARG A 754 -37.01 19.52 -20.81
C ARG A 754 -36.79 18.74 -19.53
N ILE A 755 -35.88 17.78 -19.58
CA ILE A 755 -35.60 16.85 -18.48
C ILE A 755 -34.12 16.94 -18.14
N TYR A 756 -33.83 17.13 -16.85
CA TYR A 756 -32.49 17.13 -16.28
C TYR A 756 -32.44 16.12 -15.15
N GLY A 757 -31.34 15.39 -15.01
CA GLY A 757 -31.32 14.26 -14.09
C GLY A 757 -29.95 13.67 -13.84
N ILE A 758 -29.81 13.07 -12.66
CA ILE A 758 -28.69 12.22 -12.28
C ILE A 758 -29.21 11.05 -11.45
N GLY A 759 -28.43 9.97 -11.39
CA GLY A 759 -28.78 8.82 -10.58
C GLY A 759 -27.94 7.60 -10.94
N SER A 760 -28.53 6.43 -10.74
CA SER A 760 -27.94 5.15 -11.12
C SER A 760 -28.94 4.30 -11.89
N ILE A 761 -28.47 3.54 -12.90
CA ILE A 761 -29.28 2.58 -13.67
C ILE A 761 -28.58 1.21 -13.65
N ASN A 762 -29.37 0.14 -13.63
CA ASN A 762 -28.87 -1.22 -13.74
C ASN A 762 -28.78 -1.67 -15.20
N GLU A 763 -27.61 -2.17 -15.60
CA GLU A 763 -27.32 -2.70 -16.94
C GLU A 763 -27.90 -1.87 -18.10
N PRO A 764 -27.56 -0.57 -18.22
CA PRO A 764 -28.23 0.32 -19.15
C PRO A 764 -28.14 -0.15 -20.61
N VAL A 765 -29.25 0.04 -21.32
CA VAL A 765 -29.42 -0.33 -22.73
C VAL A 765 -29.63 0.94 -23.53
N PHE A 766 -28.85 1.10 -24.60
CA PHE A 766 -28.99 2.21 -25.54
C PHE A 766 -29.84 1.79 -26.75
N GLU A 767 -30.46 2.76 -27.44
CA GLU A 767 -31.28 2.51 -28.63
C GLU A 767 -30.51 1.83 -29.78
N ASP A 768 -29.19 2.00 -29.83
CA ASP A 768 -28.32 1.34 -30.80
C ASP A 768 -28.00 -0.13 -30.47
N GLY A 769 -28.59 -0.66 -29.39
CA GLY A 769 -28.45 -2.04 -28.93
C GLY A 769 -27.22 -2.29 -28.06
N ARG A 770 -26.37 -1.28 -27.81
CA ARG A 770 -25.28 -1.41 -26.83
C ARG A 770 -25.86 -1.57 -25.43
N ARG A 771 -25.27 -2.49 -24.67
CA ARG A 771 -25.60 -2.75 -23.27
C ARG A 771 -24.35 -2.65 -22.42
N VAL A 772 -24.43 -1.93 -21.32
CA VAL A 772 -23.36 -1.89 -20.32
C VAL A 772 -23.65 -2.99 -19.30
N VAL A 773 -22.82 -4.03 -19.25
CA VAL A 773 -23.00 -5.16 -18.32
C VAL A 773 -22.37 -4.80 -16.99
N CYS A 774 -23.05 -3.95 -16.23
CA CYS A 774 -22.60 -3.50 -14.92
C CYS A 774 -23.79 -3.40 -13.97
N LEU A 775 -23.58 -3.87 -12.75
CA LEU A 775 -24.61 -3.84 -11.71
C LEU A 775 -24.71 -2.48 -11.00
N ALA A 776 -23.77 -1.57 -11.20
CA ALA A 776 -23.81 -0.25 -10.60
C ALA A 776 -23.22 0.75 -11.59
N THR A 777 -23.95 1.83 -11.86
CA THR A 777 -23.48 2.90 -12.74
C THR A 777 -23.78 4.24 -12.11
N GLU A 778 -22.96 5.24 -12.39
CA GLU A 778 -23.38 6.64 -12.22
C GLU A 778 -23.79 7.18 -13.59
N ILE A 779 -24.91 7.87 -13.62
CA ILE A 779 -25.47 8.45 -14.84
C ILE A 779 -25.78 9.93 -14.67
N ALA A 780 -25.53 10.70 -15.73
CA ALA A 780 -25.98 12.07 -15.87
C ALA A 780 -26.71 12.23 -17.21
N ILE A 781 -27.88 12.87 -17.19
CA ILE A 781 -28.62 13.22 -18.40
C ILE A 781 -27.89 14.39 -19.09
N GLU A 782 -27.46 14.17 -20.32
CA GLU A 782 -26.81 15.19 -21.17
C GLU A 782 -27.87 16.00 -21.93
N ASN A 783 -28.92 15.33 -22.42
CA ASN A 783 -30.05 15.96 -23.08
C ASN A 783 -31.32 15.13 -22.88
N GLY A 784 -32.33 15.71 -22.23
CA GLY A 784 -33.60 15.06 -21.96
C GLY A 784 -34.78 15.87 -22.48
N VAL A 785 -35.64 15.25 -23.27
CA VAL A 785 -36.82 15.90 -23.88
C VAL A 785 -38.05 15.01 -23.73
N LEU A 786 -39.18 15.62 -23.41
CA LEU A 786 -40.50 15.02 -23.43
C LEU A 786 -41.33 15.65 -24.54
N GLU A 787 -41.96 14.83 -25.39
CA GLU A 787 -42.82 15.30 -26.48
C GLU A 787 -44.02 14.37 -26.68
N MET A 788 -45.12 14.93 -27.18
CA MET A 788 -46.25 14.15 -27.67
C MET A 788 -45.93 13.57 -29.05
N THR A 789 -45.91 12.25 -29.17
CA THR A 789 -45.71 11.55 -30.45
C THR A 789 -47.03 10.88 -30.89
N PRO A 790 -47.12 10.37 -32.14
CA PRO A 790 -48.29 9.61 -32.59
C PRO A 790 -48.62 8.40 -31.69
N ASP A 791 -47.62 7.85 -31.00
CA ASP A 791 -47.74 6.70 -30.09
C ASP A 791 -47.88 7.10 -28.62
N GLY A 792 -48.23 8.37 -28.36
CA GLY A 792 -48.41 8.96 -27.03
C GLY A 792 -47.22 9.78 -26.55
N LEU A 793 -47.27 10.19 -25.28
CA LEU A 793 -46.23 10.98 -24.63
C LEU A 793 -44.92 10.16 -24.51
N ARG A 794 -43.79 10.71 -24.98
CA ARG A 794 -42.48 10.02 -24.99
C ARG A 794 -41.37 10.85 -24.38
N ALA A 795 -40.56 10.21 -23.55
CA ALA A 795 -39.30 10.76 -23.04
C ALA A 795 -38.12 10.23 -23.87
N SER A 796 -37.27 11.12 -24.37
CA SER A 796 -35.99 10.82 -25.01
C SER A 796 -34.86 11.29 -24.10
N ILE A 797 -33.95 10.39 -23.71
CA ILE A 797 -32.89 10.67 -22.73
C ILE A 797 -31.55 10.28 -23.33
N ASP A 798 -30.77 11.27 -23.75
CA ASP A 798 -29.37 11.13 -24.08
C ASP A 798 -28.54 11.30 -22.79
N ALA A 799 -27.69 10.33 -22.48
CA ALA A 799 -26.99 10.28 -21.21
C ALA A 799 -25.54 9.80 -21.33
N ALA A 800 -24.72 10.25 -20.39
CA ALA A 800 -23.42 9.69 -20.08
C ALA A 800 -23.57 8.71 -18.90
N VAL A 801 -22.93 7.54 -19.01
CA VAL A 801 -22.96 6.47 -18.01
C VAL A 801 -21.53 6.00 -17.76
N VAL A 802 -21.15 5.83 -16.50
CA VAL A 802 -19.85 5.23 -16.13
C VAL A 802 -20.03 3.89 -15.43
N ASP A 803 -19.24 2.89 -15.82
CA ASP A 803 -19.22 1.57 -15.20
C ASP A 803 -18.20 1.47 -14.04
N THR A 804 -18.10 0.28 -13.44
CA THR A 804 -17.17 -0.01 -12.33
C THR A 804 -15.69 0.06 -12.71
N ASP A 805 -15.37 -0.04 -14.01
CA ASP A 805 -14.00 0.08 -14.53
C ASP A 805 -13.64 1.52 -14.91
N GLY A 806 -14.60 2.45 -14.76
CA GLY A 806 -14.44 3.86 -15.09
C GLY A 806 -14.57 4.17 -16.59
N VAL A 807 -15.13 3.26 -17.39
CA VAL A 807 -15.39 3.48 -18.82
C VAL A 807 -16.67 4.30 -18.98
N ILE A 808 -16.58 5.37 -19.79
CA ILE A 808 -17.69 6.29 -20.05
C ILE A 808 -18.40 5.90 -21.35
N TYR A 809 -19.70 5.71 -21.27
CA TYR A 809 -20.59 5.39 -22.39
C TYR A 809 -21.55 6.55 -22.64
N HIS A 810 -21.66 6.97 -23.89
CA HIS A 810 -22.63 7.98 -24.34
C HIS A 810 -23.64 7.36 -25.29
N GLY A 811 -24.91 7.75 -25.13
CA GLY A 811 -25.97 7.37 -26.06
C GLY A 811 -27.37 7.69 -25.54
N ARG A 812 -28.36 7.42 -26.39
CA ARG A 812 -29.78 7.51 -26.02
C ARG A 812 -30.25 6.23 -25.35
N LEU A 813 -30.86 6.34 -24.17
CA LEU A 813 -31.40 5.20 -23.43
C LEU A 813 -32.60 4.60 -24.17
N ALA A 814 -32.61 3.27 -24.30
CA ALA A 814 -33.75 2.52 -24.81
C ALA A 814 -34.92 2.57 -23.83
N ARG A 815 -36.13 2.80 -24.33
CA ARG A 815 -37.32 2.88 -23.47
C ARG A 815 -37.70 1.51 -22.90
N GLY A 816 -37.93 1.43 -21.58
CA GLY A 816 -38.47 0.25 -20.90
C GLY A 816 -37.43 -0.77 -20.43
N ASP A 817 -36.16 -0.53 -20.74
CA ASP A 817 -35.03 -1.43 -20.45
C ASP A 817 -33.96 -0.79 -19.56
N ASN A 818 -34.29 0.32 -18.87
CA ASN A 818 -33.35 1.08 -18.06
C ASN A 818 -33.88 1.31 -16.63
N PRO A 819 -33.93 0.25 -15.80
CA PRO A 819 -34.40 0.32 -14.43
C PRO A 819 -33.41 1.06 -13.52
N VAL A 820 -33.93 1.93 -12.66
CA VAL A 820 -33.13 2.67 -11.67
C VAL A 820 -32.42 1.69 -10.72
N GLY A 821 -31.14 1.96 -10.42
CA GLY A 821 -30.31 1.18 -9.51
C GLY A 821 -30.59 1.47 -8.04
N VAL A 822 -30.24 2.68 -7.56
CA VAL A 822 -30.41 3.12 -6.17
C VAL A 822 -31.45 4.24 -6.05
N THR A 823 -31.32 5.25 -6.90
CA THR A 823 -32.22 6.42 -6.96
C THR A 823 -31.96 7.15 -8.26
N PHE A 824 -32.95 7.90 -8.70
CA PHE A 824 -32.81 8.82 -9.83
C PHE A 824 -33.55 10.10 -9.52
N GLU A 825 -32.82 11.21 -9.43
CA GLU A 825 -33.38 12.54 -9.22
C GLU A 825 -33.54 13.27 -10.55
N LEU A 826 -34.69 13.90 -10.74
CA LEU A 826 -35.09 14.54 -11.98
C LEU A 826 -35.70 15.91 -11.72
N VAL A 827 -35.38 16.86 -12.59
CA VAL A 827 -36.08 18.13 -12.71
C VAL A 827 -36.68 18.20 -14.11
N ILE A 828 -38.01 18.29 -14.17
CA ILE A 828 -38.77 18.37 -15.41
C ILE A 828 -39.30 19.80 -15.52
N ILE A 829 -39.06 20.45 -16.67
CA ILE A 829 -39.50 21.82 -16.94
C ILE A 829 -40.44 21.81 -18.13
N GLU A 830 -41.71 22.11 -17.89
CA GLU A 830 -42.74 22.22 -18.91
C GLU A 830 -42.37 23.29 -19.95
N ASN A 831 -42.39 22.91 -21.22
CA ASN A 831 -42.29 23.85 -22.33
C ASN A 831 -43.65 24.55 -22.46
N ARG A 832 -43.81 25.70 -21.84
CA ARG A 832 -44.98 26.54 -22.09
C ARG A 832 -44.78 27.22 -23.45
N GLU A 833 -45.71 27.00 -24.37
CA GLU A 833 -45.84 27.89 -25.52
C GLU A 833 -45.99 29.32 -24.97
N SER A 834 -45.05 30.18 -25.35
CA SER A 834 -45.00 31.60 -24.98
C SER A 834 -46.22 32.37 -25.47
#